data_AF-A0A3D4IN57-F1
#
_entry.id   AF-A0A3D4IN57-F1
#
_cell.length_a   1.000
_cell.length_b   1.000
_cell.length_c   1.000
_cell.angle_alpha   90.00
_cell.angle_beta   90.00
_cell.angle_gamma   90.00
#
_symmetry.space_group_name_H-M   'P 1'
#
loop_
_entity.id
_entity.type
_entity.pdbx_description
1 polymer ?
#
loop_
_entity_poly.entity_id
_entity_poly.type
_entity_poly.pdbx_seq_one_letter_code
_entity_poly.pdbx_strand_id
1 'polypeptide(L)'
;ACVSLNGGETWTEQDYTTTQFYHVMATSDVPYHVAGAQQDNSTLAMPSDGWDHMMARGPNHGWYYAVGGGESGWITQSPTDPDVFYAGSQGALLTRYNRKTGQIRDIQVYPRFFSGEPASALPERWQWTFPIMFAPKDPNIMYTCSQHVWKTTNDGQTWEKISPDLTYADPETLGPTGGVITNDMNGPEIYATVFALAPSFHDVNTIWAGSDDGKVHITQNGGKSWKDITPKDLPKFSRISIIDESQHKPGTLYLAANRYQVDDRQPYVFKTTDYGKTWTKIITGIKDGHFARVVREDPEKPGLLFLGTEHGAYVSFNAGDLWQPLQLNLPDTPIRDLVIKDSDVVLGTHGRGFWILDDINPLRQLTPELAKQNTILFKPSDPIRGIYDLKVQYFLRNPLDSVKIEILDAQDKVISTHIGKEKVNKVNPNLPWWMSGGSSKPTTGSGLNSFTWDLRYPGATVFDGIIIWSGRPQRGPSAPPGNYKVRFTAGSYTATHPFKIVMDPNLKGVTEADLKETFDLAMKIRDKESAANEAVIKIRAVRKKIEAGLKTTNDPAVTTAAKDFLDKITVIENDLYQTKNQSGQDPLNFPIKLNNRLSSLRRSIETGDAKPTDGAYVVFKELSAELDGHLTKLNTLMNGALPNLNQSLSLDDVKK
;
A
#
# COMPACT_ATOMS: atom_id res chain seq x y z
N ALA A 1 -15.48 3.06 -22.78
CA ALA A 1 -16.25 3.03 -24.03
C ALA A 1 -16.96 1.70 -24.17
N CYS A 2 -18.28 1.73 -24.06
CA CYS A 2 -19.12 0.64 -24.53
C CYS A 2 -18.98 0.58 -26.05
N VAL A 3 -18.70 -0.59 -26.59
CA VAL A 3 -18.57 -0.78 -28.03
C VAL A 3 -19.83 -1.47 -28.51
N SER A 4 -20.44 -0.95 -29.58
CA SER A 4 -21.46 -1.69 -30.29
C SER A 4 -20.84 -2.44 -31.47
N LEU A 5 -21.16 -3.72 -31.58
CA LEU A 5 -20.74 -4.57 -32.70
C LEU A 5 -21.87 -4.82 -33.71
N ASN A 6 -23.05 -4.23 -33.49
CA ASN A 6 -24.26 -4.40 -34.30
C ASN A 6 -24.95 -3.07 -34.62
N GLY A 7 -24.18 -2.00 -34.81
CA GLY A 7 -24.72 -0.71 -35.26
C GLY A 7 -25.59 0.02 -34.22
N GLY A 8 -25.44 -0.31 -32.94
CA GLY A 8 -26.10 0.38 -31.82
C GLY A 8 -27.24 -0.39 -31.16
N GLU A 9 -27.59 -1.60 -31.63
CA GLU A 9 -28.67 -2.41 -31.04
C GLU A 9 -28.30 -2.96 -29.66
N THR A 10 -27.06 -3.40 -29.49
CA THR A 10 -26.50 -3.76 -28.18
C THR A 10 -25.11 -3.16 -28.00
N TRP A 11 -24.74 -3.01 -26.74
CA TRP A 11 -23.49 -2.41 -26.30
C TRP A 11 -22.82 -3.36 -25.32
N THR A 12 -21.49 -3.43 -25.36
CA THR A 12 -20.74 -4.09 -24.28
C THR A 12 -20.95 -3.35 -22.97
N GLU A 13 -20.82 -4.04 -21.84
CA GLU A 13 -20.67 -3.37 -20.55
C GLU A 13 -19.39 -2.52 -20.53
N GLN A 14 -19.36 -1.49 -19.69
CA GLN A 14 -18.13 -0.75 -19.39
C GLN A 14 -17.45 -1.42 -18.19
N ASP A 15 -16.47 -2.26 -18.48
CA ASP A 15 -15.73 -3.08 -17.50
C ASP A 15 -14.33 -2.52 -17.18
N TYR A 16 -14.05 -1.27 -17.55
CA TYR A 16 -12.75 -0.64 -17.31
C TYR A 16 -12.84 0.83 -16.87
N THR A 17 -11.87 1.22 -16.04
CA THR A 17 -11.66 2.60 -15.59
C THR A 17 -11.39 3.52 -16.79
N THR A 18 -12.06 4.67 -16.83
CA THR A 18 -11.85 5.72 -17.86
C THR A 18 -11.29 7.01 -17.27
N THR A 19 -11.00 7.03 -15.97
CA THR A 19 -10.50 8.19 -15.24
C THR A 19 -9.18 8.70 -15.82
N GLN A 20 -9.10 10.02 -15.97
CA GLN A 20 -7.99 10.76 -16.55
C GLN A 20 -7.46 11.77 -15.53
N PHE A 21 -6.22 11.58 -15.09
CA PHE A 21 -5.54 12.46 -14.15
C PHE A 21 -4.41 13.24 -14.84
N TYR A 22 -4.38 14.56 -14.63
CA TYR A 22 -3.32 15.42 -15.14
C TYR A 22 -2.05 15.35 -14.32
N HIS A 23 -2.21 15.38 -12.99
CA HIS A 23 -1.16 15.35 -11.96
C HIS A 23 -1.57 14.42 -10.84
N VAL A 24 -0.59 13.85 -10.13
CA VAL A 24 -0.84 12.94 -9.00
C VAL A 24 0.00 13.35 -7.80
N MET A 25 -0.57 13.23 -6.60
CA MET A 25 0.15 13.41 -5.34
C MET A 25 -0.22 12.31 -4.34
N ALA A 26 0.68 12.04 -3.40
CA ALA A 26 0.43 11.11 -2.30
C ALA A 26 0.47 11.86 -0.95
N THR A 27 -0.52 11.65 -0.10
CA THR A 27 -0.64 12.38 1.18
C THR A 27 0.34 11.88 2.23
N SER A 28 0.44 12.59 3.36
CA SER A 28 1.13 12.13 4.56
C SER A 28 0.28 11.24 5.47
N ASP A 29 -0.94 10.86 5.04
CA ASP A 29 -1.78 9.91 5.77
C ASP A 29 -1.13 8.52 5.83
N VAL A 30 -1.60 7.65 6.73
CA VAL A 30 -1.18 6.25 6.82
C VAL A 30 -2.44 5.38 6.94
N PRO A 31 -2.75 4.50 5.98
CA PRO A 31 -2.14 4.42 4.66
C PRO A 31 -2.24 5.75 3.91
N TYR A 32 -1.26 6.08 3.06
CA TYR A 32 -1.32 7.34 2.32
C TYR A 32 -2.51 7.33 1.36
N HIS A 33 -3.06 8.50 1.07
CA HIS A 33 -4.08 8.66 0.05
C HIS A 33 -3.44 9.13 -1.25
N VAL A 34 -3.95 8.65 -2.38
CA VAL A 34 -3.59 9.15 -3.71
C VAL A 34 -4.62 10.17 -4.12
N ALA A 35 -4.16 11.36 -4.53
CA ALA A 35 -5.02 12.44 -4.97
C ALA A 35 -4.61 12.99 -6.34
N GLY A 36 -5.59 13.40 -7.13
CA GLY A 36 -5.41 13.95 -8.48
C GLY A 36 -6.66 14.68 -8.97
N ALA A 37 -6.47 15.64 -9.87
CA ALA A 37 -7.58 16.32 -10.55
C ALA A 37 -8.08 15.46 -11.71
N GLN A 38 -9.34 15.03 -11.66
CA GLN A 38 -9.95 14.19 -12.68
C GLN A 38 -10.62 15.07 -13.73
N GLN A 39 -10.25 14.87 -14.99
CA GLN A 39 -10.85 15.56 -16.13
C GLN A 39 -12.39 15.38 -16.17
N ASP A 40 -13.11 16.45 -16.52
CA ASP A 40 -14.56 16.53 -16.65
C ASP A 40 -15.32 16.18 -15.35
N ASN A 41 -14.65 16.32 -14.20
CA ASN A 41 -15.21 16.03 -12.88
C ASN A 41 -14.71 17.02 -11.80
N SER A 42 -13.97 16.52 -10.81
CA SER A 42 -13.46 17.27 -9.66
C SER A 42 -12.10 16.69 -9.26
N THR A 43 -11.53 17.17 -8.17
CA THR A 43 -10.43 16.45 -7.52
C THR A 43 -10.94 15.17 -6.87
N LEU A 44 -10.09 14.15 -6.88
CA LEU A 44 -10.37 12.85 -6.29
C LEU A 44 -9.19 12.45 -5.43
N ALA A 45 -9.44 12.14 -4.16
CA ALA A 45 -8.51 11.56 -3.22
C ALA A 45 -9.09 10.27 -2.64
N MET A 46 -8.28 9.20 -2.54
CA MET A 46 -8.70 7.89 -2.01
C MET A 46 -7.52 7.18 -1.32
N PRO A 47 -7.75 6.28 -0.36
CA PRO A 47 -6.68 5.52 0.27
C PRO A 47 -5.96 4.63 -0.76
N SER A 48 -4.63 4.53 -0.64
CA SER A 48 -3.78 3.67 -1.48
C SER A 48 -4.03 2.18 -1.23
N ASP A 49 -4.33 1.86 0.02
CA ASP A 49 -4.65 0.53 0.50
C ASP A 49 -5.58 0.64 1.72
N GLY A 50 -6.18 -0.46 2.14
CA GLY A 50 -6.91 -0.50 3.40
C GLY A 50 -8.13 0.41 3.38
N TRP A 51 -9.10 0.06 2.53
CA TRP A 51 -10.38 0.77 2.37
C TRP A 51 -11.04 1.01 3.75
N ASP A 52 -10.85 0.11 4.72
CA ASP A 52 -11.43 0.16 6.07
C ASP A 52 -10.73 1.09 7.09
N HIS A 53 -9.53 1.62 6.82
CA HIS A 53 -8.72 2.32 7.82
C HIS A 53 -8.93 3.85 7.86
N MET A 54 -9.30 4.46 6.74
CA MET A 54 -9.57 5.90 6.63
C MET A 54 -10.66 6.17 5.59
N MET A 55 -11.93 6.05 6.00
CA MET A 55 -13.05 6.53 5.19
C MET A 55 -12.88 8.04 4.93
N ALA A 56 -13.37 8.52 3.78
CA ALA A 56 -13.45 9.94 3.49
C ALA A 56 -14.06 10.69 4.69
N ARG A 57 -13.23 11.48 5.39
CA ARG A 57 -13.70 12.36 6.46
C ARG A 57 -14.33 13.57 5.79
N GLY A 58 -15.64 13.51 5.55
CA GLY A 58 -16.42 14.56 4.91
C GLY A 58 -17.91 14.22 4.89
N PRO A 59 -18.79 15.18 4.51
CA PRO A 59 -20.24 15.02 4.59
C PRO A 59 -20.81 13.87 3.75
N ASN A 60 -20.04 13.37 2.77
CA ASN A 60 -20.41 12.31 1.84
C ASN A 60 -19.58 11.05 2.09
N HIS A 61 -19.68 10.47 3.30
CA HIS A 61 -18.97 9.24 3.72
C HIS A 61 -18.86 8.22 2.58
N GLY A 62 -17.68 8.14 1.97
CA GLY A 62 -17.38 7.28 0.83
C GLY A 62 -15.92 6.88 0.86
N TRP A 63 -15.51 6.07 -0.11
CA TRP A 63 -14.12 5.62 -0.23
C TRP A 63 -13.22 6.65 -0.95
N TYR A 64 -13.77 7.81 -1.30
CA TYR A 64 -13.07 8.92 -1.94
C TYR A 64 -13.63 10.27 -1.48
N TYR A 65 -12.86 11.34 -1.68
CA TYR A 65 -13.29 12.73 -1.41
C TYR A 65 -12.61 13.72 -2.35
N ALA A 66 -13.22 14.90 -2.53
CA ALA A 66 -12.60 16.02 -3.21
C ALA A 66 -11.74 16.84 -2.22
N VAL A 67 -10.70 17.49 -2.74
CA VAL A 67 -9.70 18.25 -1.96
C VAL A 67 -9.64 19.73 -2.33
N GLY A 68 -10.75 20.27 -2.84
CA GLY A 68 -10.83 21.62 -3.42
C GLY A 68 -10.48 21.63 -4.91
N GLY A 69 -10.21 22.83 -5.45
CA GLY A 69 -9.84 23.02 -6.85
C GLY A 69 -10.96 22.59 -7.79
N GLY A 70 -10.58 21.98 -8.92
CA GLY A 70 -11.50 21.37 -9.87
C GLY A 70 -10.86 20.26 -10.70
N GLU A 71 -11.13 20.23 -12.00
CA GLU A 71 -10.89 19.05 -12.85
C GLU A 71 -9.47 18.91 -13.43
N SER A 72 -8.64 19.95 -13.32
CA SER A 72 -7.41 20.08 -14.13
C SER A 72 -6.14 20.43 -13.35
N GLY A 73 -6.24 20.85 -12.09
CA GLY A 73 -5.12 21.46 -11.39
C GLY A 73 -4.12 20.53 -10.72
N TRP A 74 -3.02 21.12 -10.26
CA TRP A 74 -2.15 20.52 -9.25
C TRP A 74 -2.84 20.48 -7.90
N ILE A 75 -2.38 19.55 -7.05
CA ILE A 75 -2.83 19.41 -5.67
C ILE A 75 -1.58 19.26 -4.79
N THR A 76 -1.55 19.97 -3.67
CA THR A 76 -0.59 19.73 -2.58
C THR A 76 -1.32 19.70 -1.24
N GLN A 77 -0.76 18.97 -0.28
CA GLN A 77 -1.20 18.96 1.12
C GLN A 77 -0.33 19.90 1.95
N SER A 78 -0.89 20.49 3.00
CA SER A 78 -0.10 21.23 3.99
C SER A 78 0.92 20.28 4.64
N PRO A 79 2.21 20.65 4.74
CA PRO A 79 3.22 19.83 5.42
C PRO A 79 3.00 19.73 6.94
N THR A 80 2.17 20.58 7.52
CA THR A 80 1.96 20.69 8.98
C THR A 80 0.55 20.34 9.43
N ASP A 81 -0.42 20.28 8.51
CA ASP A 81 -1.80 19.89 8.79
C ASP A 81 -2.33 18.95 7.70
N PRO A 82 -2.42 17.63 7.95
CA PRO A 82 -2.86 16.66 6.94
C PRO A 82 -4.33 16.86 6.52
N ASP A 83 -5.11 17.67 7.24
CA ASP A 83 -6.49 17.97 6.85
C ASP A 83 -6.60 19.17 5.89
N VAL A 84 -5.50 19.87 5.59
CA VAL A 84 -5.49 21.05 4.70
C VAL A 84 -4.84 20.74 3.36
N PHE A 85 -5.57 21.07 2.29
CA PHE A 85 -5.17 20.89 0.90
C PHE A 85 -5.18 22.22 0.15
N TYR A 86 -4.34 22.32 -0.87
CA TYR A 86 -4.32 23.42 -1.82
C TYR A 86 -4.43 22.84 -3.22
N ALA A 87 -5.47 23.26 -3.94
CA ALA A 87 -5.82 22.64 -5.21
C ALA A 87 -6.22 23.68 -6.24
N GLY A 88 -5.70 23.49 -7.47
CA GLY A 88 -5.90 24.36 -8.60
C GLY A 88 -7.03 23.92 -9.53
N SER A 89 -7.39 24.79 -10.48
CA SER A 89 -8.22 24.48 -11.65
C SER A 89 -7.99 25.52 -12.76
N GLN A 90 -8.65 25.33 -13.89
CA GLN A 90 -8.72 26.31 -14.98
C GLN A 90 -9.14 27.71 -14.51
N GLY A 91 -8.82 28.73 -15.31
CA GLY A 91 -9.17 30.11 -14.99
C GLY A 91 -8.44 30.66 -13.76
N ALA A 92 -7.23 30.16 -13.49
CA ALA A 92 -6.38 30.51 -12.34
C ALA A 92 -6.92 30.08 -10.97
N LEU A 93 -8.01 29.31 -10.87
CA LEU A 93 -8.62 28.95 -9.58
C LEU A 93 -7.59 28.26 -8.68
N LEU A 94 -7.40 28.79 -7.47
CA LEU A 94 -6.55 28.19 -6.44
C LEU A 94 -7.30 28.27 -5.11
N THR A 95 -7.49 27.12 -4.48
CA THR A 95 -8.28 27.02 -3.25
C THR A 95 -7.48 26.43 -2.12
N ARG A 96 -7.80 26.84 -0.89
CA ARG A 96 -7.40 26.19 0.36
C ARG A 96 -8.62 25.44 0.90
N TYR A 97 -8.52 24.13 1.05
CA TYR A 97 -9.60 23.26 1.52
C TYR A 97 -9.21 22.60 2.84
N ASN A 98 -10.12 22.58 3.81
CA ASN A 98 -9.95 21.82 5.06
C ASN A 98 -10.96 20.67 5.08
N ARG A 99 -10.49 19.43 4.93
CA ARG A 99 -11.38 18.25 4.87
C ARG A 99 -12.08 17.95 6.19
N LYS A 100 -11.46 18.30 7.33
CA LYS A 100 -12.05 18.10 8.67
C LYS A 100 -13.30 18.96 8.89
N THR A 101 -13.32 20.18 8.36
CA THR A 101 -14.45 21.12 8.51
C THR A 101 -15.30 21.27 7.26
N GLY A 102 -14.83 20.78 6.11
CA GLY A 102 -15.44 20.97 4.80
C GLY A 102 -15.32 22.40 4.25
N GLN A 103 -14.58 23.29 4.93
CA GLN A 103 -14.45 24.69 4.51
C GLN A 103 -13.49 24.84 3.33
N ILE A 104 -13.89 25.66 2.37
CA ILE A 104 -13.08 26.03 1.20
C ILE A 104 -12.93 27.54 1.14
N ARG A 105 -11.73 28.00 0.79
CA ARG A 105 -11.42 29.41 0.57
C ARG A 105 -10.70 29.58 -0.75
N ASP A 106 -11.17 30.54 -1.56
CA ASP A 106 -10.43 31.02 -2.73
C ASP A 106 -9.22 31.86 -2.27
N ILE A 107 -8.04 31.51 -2.78
CA ILE A 107 -6.75 32.13 -2.47
C ILE A 107 -5.97 32.48 -3.75
N GLN A 108 -6.67 32.70 -4.87
CA GLN A 108 -6.09 33.17 -6.13
C GLN A 108 -5.11 34.32 -5.93
N VAL A 109 -3.98 34.28 -6.65
CA VAL A 109 -2.98 35.37 -6.62
C VAL A 109 -3.59 36.68 -7.10
N TYR A 110 -4.34 36.60 -8.20
CA TYR A 110 -5.00 37.73 -8.82
C TYR A 110 -6.38 37.30 -9.36
N PRO A 111 -7.47 37.46 -8.58
CA PRO A 111 -8.80 36.95 -8.92
C PRO A 111 -9.48 37.82 -9.99
N ARG A 112 -8.90 37.83 -11.20
CA ARG A 112 -9.46 38.48 -12.39
C ARG A 112 -9.96 37.39 -13.34
N PHE A 113 -11.29 37.23 -13.38
CA PHE A 113 -11.93 36.43 -14.41
C PHE A 113 -11.73 37.06 -15.80
N PHE A 114 -11.51 36.23 -16.81
CA PHE A 114 -11.36 36.64 -18.21
C PHE A 114 -12.12 35.65 -19.12
N SER A 115 -12.56 36.13 -20.28
CA SER A 115 -13.17 35.32 -21.34
C SER A 115 -13.20 36.15 -22.64
N GLY A 116 -12.81 35.53 -23.76
CA GLY A 116 -12.76 36.20 -25.07
C GLY A 116 -11.58 37.16 -25.26
N GLU A 117 -10.63 37.19 -24.32
CA GLU A 117 -9.42 38.01 -24.37
C GLU A 117 -8.20 37.16 -24.78
N PRO A 118 -7.34 37.63 -25.69
CA PRO A 118 -6.12 36.91 -26.04
C PRO A 118 -5.12 36.93 -24.89
N ALA A 119 -4.21 35.94 -24.86
CA ALA A 119 -3.18 35.83 -23.82
C ALA A 119 -2.32 37.10 -23.71
N SER A 120 -2.10 37.81 -24.82
CA SER A 120 -1.36 39.09 -24.86
C SER A 120 -2.03 40.24 -24.10
N ALA A 121 -3.34 40.15 -23.84
CA ALA A 121 -4.10 41.15 -23.09
C ALA A 121 -4.17 40.85 -21.58
N LEU A 122 -3.77 39.65 -21.16
CA LEU A 122 -3.85 39.22 -19.78
C LEU A 122 -2.64 39.73 -18.97
N PRO A 123 -2.84 40.32 -17.78
CA PRO A 123 -1.74 40.72 -16.92
C PRO A 123 -0.96 39.52 -16.37
N GLU A 124 -1.67 38.43 -16.08
CA GLU A 124 -1.12 37.16 -15.64
C GLU A 124 -1.73 36.03 -16.47
N ARG A 125 -0.88 35.22 -17.08
CA ARG A 125 -1.26 34.08 -17.92
C ARG A 125 -1.26 32.83 -17.08
N TRP A 126 -2.44 32.24 -16.90
CA TRP A 126 -2.63 31.01 -16.11
C TRP A 126 -3.02 29.87 -17.03
N GLN A 127 -2.25 28.80 -17.00
CA GLN A 127 -2.49 27.60 -17.79
C GLN A 127 -3.66 26.80 -17.22
N TRP A 128 -4.25 25.91 -18.03
CA TRP A 128 -5.16 24.83 -17.61
C TRP A 128 -4.68 24.10 -16.34
N THR A 129 -3.38 23.80 -16.26
CA THR A 129 -2.74 23.23 -15.07
C THR A 129 -1.51 24.05 -14.71
N PHE A 130 -1.37 24.48 -13.46
CA PHE A 130 -0.20 25.26 -13.01
C PHE A 130 0.38 24.71 -11.70
N PRO A 131 1.71 24.73 -11.51
CA PRO A 131 2.37 24.24 -10.30
C PRO A 131 1.80 24.82 -9.00
N ILE A 132 1.59 23.97 -8.00
CA ILE A 132 1.26 24.35 -6.62
C ILE A 132 2.06 23.44 -5.70
N MET A 133 2.97 24.00 -4.91
CA MET A 133 3.84 23.17 -4.06
C MET A 133 4.47 23.97 -2.91
N PHE A 134 4.77 23.27 -1.83
CA PHE A 134 5.56 23.80 -0.71
C PHE A 134 7.06 23.67 -0.96
N ALA A 135 7.84 24.56 -0.35
CA ALA A 135 9.29 24.42 -0.31
C ALA A 135 9.68 23.22 0.57
N PRO A 136 10.48 22.25 0.08
CA PRO A 136 10.87 21.08 0.89
C PRO A 136 11.62 21.43 2.18
N LYS A 137 12.31 22.58 2.18
CA LYS A 137 13.14 23.06 3.31
C LYS A 137 12.44 24.05 4.24
N ASP A 138 11.27 24.56 3.87
CA ASP A 138 10.48 25.46 4.72
C ASP A 138 8.98 25.22 4.49
N PRO A 139 8.29 24.55 5.44
CA PRO A 139 6.89 24.20 5.28
C PRO A 139 5.94 25.41 5.29
N ASN A 140 6.43 26.63 5.57
CA ASN A 140 5.62 27.84 5.52
C ASN A 140 5.62 28.49 4.14
N ILE A 141 6.55 28.11 3.26
CA ILE A 141 6.66 28.74 1.93
C ILE A 141 5.92 27.88 0.91
N MET A 142 4.91 28.47 0.27
CA MET A 142 4.20 27.86 -0.85
C MET A 142 4.40 28.68 -2.12
N TYR A 143 4.52 28.00 -3.25
CA TYR A 143 4.68 28.61 -4.57
C TYR A 143 3.52 28.24 -5.50
N THR A 144 3.23 29.16 -6.42
CA THR A 144 2.37 28.92 -7.58
C THR A 144 2.88 29.70 -8.80
N CYS A 145 2.38 29.44 -10.00
CA CYS A 145 2.96 29.92 -11.25
C CYS A 145 1.92 30.42 -12.26
N SER A 146 2.12 31.65 -12.74
CA SER A 146 1.59 32.16 -14.02
C SER A 146 2.71 32.08 -15.07
N GLN A 147 2.94 33.11 -15.88
CA GLN A 147 4.25 33.34 -16.51
C GLN A 147 5.34 33.79 -15.51
N HIS A 148 4.93 34.09 -14.27
CA HIS A 148 5.78 34.45 -13.16
C HIS A 148 5.71 33.40 -12.03
N VAL A 149 6.74 33.36 -11.20
CA VAL A 149 6.75 32.59 -9.95
C VAL A 149 6.23 33.47 -8.81
N TRP A 150 5.24 32.94 -8.09
CA TRP A 150 4.59 33.59 -6.95
C TRP A 150 4.88 32.84 -5.67
N LYS A 151 5.09 33.58 -4.58
CA LYS A 151 5.41 33.04 -3.25
C LYS A 151 4.39 33.53 -2.22
N THR A 152 3.96 32.65 -1.32
CA THR A 152 3.22 33.02 -0.12
C THR A 152 3.84 32.39 1.12
N THR A 153 3.66 33.04 2.27
CA THR A 153 4.07 32.54 3.59
C THR A 153 2.95 32.58 4.62
N ASN A 154 1.71 32.81 4.17
CA ASN A 154 0.55 33.03 5.03
C ASN A 154 -0.72 32.42 4.43
N ASP A 155 -0.64 31.17 3.98
CA ASP A 155 -1.77 30.39 3.49
C ASP A 155 -2.51 31.05 2.31
N GLY A 156 -1.78 31.75 1.43
CA GLY A 156 -2.35 32.40 0.25
C GLY A 156 -3.11 33.69 0.55
N GLN A 157 -2.96 34.26 1.76
CA GLN A 157 -3.53 35.57 2.10
C GLN A 157 -2.85 36.71 1.32
N THR A 158 -1.54 36.61 1.09
CA THR A 158 -0.78 37.52 0.23
C THR A 158 0.22 36.75 -0.61
N TRP A 159 0.42 37.21 -1.85
CA TRP A 159 1.36 36.64 -2.80
C TRP A 159 2.40 37.68 -3.24
N GLU A 160 3.67 37.28 -3.22
CA GLU A 160 4.81 38.06 -3.69
C GLU A 160 5.24 37.55 -5.07
N LYS A 161 5.38 38.45 -6.05
CA LYS A 161 5.97 38.13 -7.35
C LYS A 161 7.48 38.08 -7.21
N ILE A 162 8.09 36.93 -7.47
CA ILE A 162 9.53 36.70 -7.26
C ILE A 162 10.27 36.34 -8.55
N SER A 163 9.71 36.64 -9.73
CA SER A 163 10.40 36.46 -11.01
C SER A 163 9.95 37.50 -12.05
N PRO A 164 10.75 37.73 -13.10
CA PRO A 164 10.25 38.29 -14.36
C PRO A 164 9.43 37.24 -15.13
N ASP A 165 8.96 37.57 -16.33
CA ASP A 165 8.40 36.59 -17.26
C ASP A 165 9.51 35.58 -17.64
N LEU A 166 9.30 34.30 -17.34
CA LEU A 166 10.30 33.23 -17.52
C LEU A 166 10.09 32.43 -18.82
N THR A 167 9.37 33.00 -19.78
CA THR A 167 8.94 32.33 -21.02
C THR A 167 9.57 33.00 -22.25
N TYR A 168 9.40 32.42 -23.45
CA TYR A 168 9.72 33.13 -24.68
C TYR A 168 8.74 34.28 -24.93
N ALA A 169 7.47 34.12 -24.52
CA ALA A 169 6.39 35.08 -24.73
C ALA A 169 6.34 35.59 -26.18
N ASP A 170 6.51 34.67 -27.14
CA ASP A 170 6.56 35.02 -28.56
C ASP A 170 5.22 35.65 -28.98
N PRO A 171 5.20 36.91 -29.48
CA PRO A 171 3.97 37.58 -29.86
C PRO A 171 3.11 36.80 -30.86
N GLU A 172 3.72 35.95 -31.71
CA GLU A 172 3.00 35.09 -32.66
C GLU A 172 2.17 33.99 -31.97
N THR A 173 2.47 33.70 -30.70
CA THR A 173 1.81 32.64 -29.91
C THR A 173 0.84 33.16 -28.86
N LEU A 174 0.71 34.49 -28.70
CA LEU A 174 -0.10 35.13 -27.65
C LEU A 174 -1.39 35.78 -28.16
N GLY A 175 -1.64 35.71 -29.46
CA GLY A 175 -2.80 36.31 -30.11
C GLY A 175 -4.11 35.55 -29.85
N PRO A 176 -5.19 35.92 -30.55
CA PRO A 176 -6.46 35.21 -30.48
C PRO A 176 -6.33 33.74 -30.89
N THR A 177 -6.99 32.87 -30.13
CA THR A 177 -7.01 31.41 -30.30
C THR A 177 -8.41 30.92 -30.69
N GLY A 178 -8.49 29.67 -31.17
CA GLY A 178 -9.72 29.08 -31.70
C GLY A 178 -9.75 29.08 -33.23
N GLY A 179 -10.95 28.91 -33.79
CA GLY A 179 -11.18 28.81 -35.23
C GLY A 179 -12.02 29.96 -35.78
N VAL A 180 -12.24 29.96 -37.09
CA VAL A 180 -13.01 30.99 -37.82
C VAL A 180 -14.44 31.16 -37.28
N ILE A 181 -15.02 30.08 -36.73
CA ILE A 181 -16.40 30.06 -36.23
C ILE A 181 -16.49 30.49 -34.76
N THR A 182 -15.51 30.11 -33.94
CA THR A 182 -15.53 30.34 -32.51
C THR A 182 -14.12 30.53 -32.01
N ASN A 183 -13.88 31.67 -31.35
CA ASN A 183 -12.67 31.88 -30.59
C ASN A 183 -12.72 31.04 -29.32
N ASP A 184 -11.62 30.36 -29.03
CA ASP A 184 -11.47 29.50 -27.86
C ASP A 184 -10.50 30.20 -26.91
N MET A 185 -10.99 31.23 -26.23
CA MET A 185 -10.23 32.15 -25.36
C MET A 185 -10.80 32.15 -23.93
N ASN A 186 -10.84 30.97 -23.29
CA ASN A 186 -11.48 30.73 -21.98
C ASN A 186 -10.55 30.08 -20.94
N GLY A 187 -9.24 30.01 -21.18
CA GLY A 187 -8.24 29.50 -20.24
C GLY A 187 -7.44 28.28 -20.69
N PRO A 188 -8.04 27.16 -21.15
CA PRO A 188 -7.29 25.95 -21.49
C PRO A 188 -6.16 26.14 -22.52
N GLU A 189 -6.36 27.07 -23.45
CA GLU A 189 -5.48 27.43 -24.56
C GLU A 189 -4.31 28.32 -24.16
N ILE A 190 -4.30 28.87 -22.94
CA ILE A 190 -3.26 29.82 -22.52
C ILE A 190 -1.89 29.14 -22.57
N TYR A 191 -0.94 29.85 -23.19
CA TYR A 191 0.41 29.42 -23.49
C TYR A 191 1.44 30.45 -23.02
N ALA A 192 2.73 30.10 -23.06
CA ALA A 192 3.83 30.88 -22.53
C ALA A 192 3.62 31.18 -21.04
N THR A 193 3.57 30.09 -20.25
CA THR A 193 3.46 30.06 -18.80
C THR A 193 4.58 29.25 -18.17
N VAL A 194 4.89 29.49 -16.89
CA VAL A 194 5.74 28.59 -16.10
C VAL A 194 4.92 27.35 -15.76
N PHE A 195 5.27 26.23 -16.41
CA PHE A 195 4.49 25.00 -16.40
C PHE A 195 5.03 23.94 -15.43
N ALA A 196 6.32 24.03 -15.09
CA ALA A 196 6.99 23.15 -14.15
C ALA A 196 7.83 23.97 -13.17
N LEU A 197 7.80 23.60 -11.89
CA LEU A 197 8.55 24.26 -10.82
C LEU A 197 9.18 23.20 -9.91
N ALA A 198 10.40 23.46 -9.42
CA ALA A 198 11.04 22.66 -8.39
C ALA A 198 11.79 23.58 -7.42
N PRO A 199 11.21 23.91 -6.25
CA PRO A 199 11.96 24.46 -5.13
C PRO A 199 12.97 23.42 -4.62
N SER A 200 14.16 23.88 -4.22
CA SER A 200 15.26 22.96 -3.95
C SER A 200 15.10 22.17 -2.64
N PHE A 201 15.52 20.90 -2.67
CA PHE A 201 15.71 20.04 -1.50
C PHE A 201 16.98 20.39 -0.69
N HIS A 202 17.86 21.23 -1.24
CA HIS A 202 19.18 21.51 -0.66
C HIS A 202 19.30 22.95 -0.13
N ASP A 203 18.65 23.91 -0.78
CA ASP A 203 18.73 25.33 -0.42
C ASP A 203 17.41 26.06 -0.67
N VAL A 204 16.84 26.67 0.38
CA VAL A 204 15.55 27.40 0.30
C VAL A 204 15.57 28.56 -0.70
N ASN A 205 16.74 29.09 -1.06
CA ASN A 205 16.89 30.18 -2.03
C ASN A 205 17.03 29.70 -3.47
N THR A 206 17.18 28.39 -3.69
CA THR A 206 17.32 27.79 -5.00
C THR A 206 15.97 27.30 -5.52
N ILE A 207 15.55 27.80 -6.69
CA ILE A 207 14.29 27.42 -7.34
C ILE A 207 14.55 27.26 -8.83
N TRP A 208 14.03 26.17 -9.39
CA TRP A 208 14.09 25.85 -10.81
C TRP A 208 12.71 26.03 -11.43
N ALA A 209 12.65 26.57 -12.65
CA ALA A 209 11.40 26.81 -13.38
C ALA A 209 11.55 26.39 -14.84
N GLY A 210 10.50 25.76 -15.39
CA GLY A 210 10.39 25.39 -16.80
C GLY A 210 9.08 25.88 -17.40
N SER A 211 9.10 26.41 -18.62
CA SER A 211 7.91 26.93 -19.29
C SER A 211 7.29 25.92 -20.28
N ASP A 212 6.01 26.13 -20.61
CA ASP A 212 5.34 25.35 -21.67
C ASP A 212 5.81 25.70 -23.10
N ASP A 213 6.60 26.77 -23.25
CA ASP A 213 7.23 27.21 -24.52
C ASP A 213 8.72 26.91 -24.66
N GLY A 214 9.34 26.33 -23.62
CA GLY A 214 10.64 25.65 -23.71
C GLY A 214 11.81 26.35 -23.06
N LYS A 215 11.58 27.35 -22.22
CA LYS A 215 12.60 27.97 -21.37
C LYS A 215 12.79 27.20 -20.07
N VAL A 216 14.03 27.17 -19.59
CA VAL A 216 14.39 26.68 -18.26
C VAL A 216 15.21 27.74 -17.55
N HIS A 217 14.82 28.08 -16.32
CA HIS A 217 15.48 29.09 -15.51
C HIS A 217 15.82 28.56 -14.11
N ILE A 218 16.83 29.17 -13.49
CA ILE A 218 17.18 28.95 -12.09
C ILE A 218 17.38 30.28 -11.37
N THR A 219 16.92 30.37 -10.13
CA THR A 219 17.37 31.36 -9.14
C THR A 219 18.10 30.65 -8.02
N GLN A 220 19.09 31.32 -7.42
CA GLN A 220 19.82 30.85 -6.24
C GLN A 220 19.86 31.93 -5.15
N ASN A 221 18.99 32.93 -5.24
CA ASN A 221 18.91 34.05 -4.31
C ASN A 221 17.45 34.40 -3.94
N GLY A 222 16.58 33.38 -3.92
CA GLY A 222 15.20 33.50 -3.50
C GLY A 222 14.32 34.28 -4.47
N GLY A 223 14.66 34.27 -5.76
CA GLY A 223 13.89 34.93 -6.82
C GLY A 223 14.31 36.36 -7.16
N LYS A 224 15.31 36.93 -6.46
CA LYS A 224 15.79 38.29 -6.77
C LYS A 224 16.36 38.42 -8.18
N SER A 225 16.98 37.35 -8.71
CA SER A 225 17.41 37.25 -10.10
C SER A 225 17.30 35.83 -10.61
N TRP A 226 17.01 35.67 -11.90
CA TRP A 226 16.87 34.40 -12.59
C TRP A 226 17.84 34.30 -13.76
N LYS A 227 18.39 33.11 -13.98
CA LYS A 227 19.32 32.81 -15.06
C LYS A 227 18.70 31.79 -16.01
N ASP A 228 18.71 32.08 -17.30
CA ASP A 228 18.36 31.12 -18.35
C ASP A 228 19.43 30.03 -18.42
N ILE A 229 18.97 28.79 -18.26
CA ILE A 229 19.76 27.56 -18.28
C ILE A 229 19.15 26.56 -19.28
N THR A 230 18.43 27.03 -20.29
CA THR A 230 17.76 26.18 -21.28
C THR A 230 18.78 25.24 -21.97
N PRO A 231 18.52 23.92 -22.04
CA PRO A 231 19.38 23.00 -22.77
C PRO A 231 19.49 23.41 -24.24
N LYS A 232 20.70 23.47 -24.80
CA LYS A 232 20.92 23.91 -26.19
C LYS A 232 20.26 22.98 -27.22
N ASP A 233 20.19 21.70 -26.92
CA ASP A 233 19.60 20.67 -27.79
C ASP A 233 18.08 20.53 -27.59
N LEU A 234 17.45 21.39 -26.79
CA LEU A 234 16.01 21.46 -26.64
C LEU A 234 15.45 22.49 -27.63
N PRO A 235 14.64 22.06 -28.63
CA PRO A 235 14.07 22.99 -29.59
C PRO A 235 13.06 23.96 -28.96
N LYS A 236 12.91 25.16 -29.54
CA LYS A 236 11.85 26.11 -29.19
C LYS A 236 10.46 25.45 -29.33
N PHE A 237 9.51 25.89 -28.51
CA PHE A 237 8.15 25.34 -28.41
C PHE A 237 8.09 23.91 -27.86
N SER A 238 9.09 23.53 -27.06
CA SER A 238 9.03 22.31 -26.26
C SER A 238 8.33 22.58 -24.95
N ARG A 239 7.31 21.79 -24.61
CA ARG A 239 6.70 21.88 -23.29
C ARG A 239 7.61 21.23 -22.26
N ILE A 240 8.15 22.00 -21.32
CA ILE A 240 8.77 21.42 -20.12
C ILE A 240 7.64 20.88 -19.25
N SER A 241 7.41 19.58 -19.28
CA SER A 241 6.27 18.99 -18.58
C SER A 241 6.53 18.85 -17.09
N ILE A 242 7.72 18.35 -16.73
CA ILE A 242 8.13 18.13 -15.35
C ILE A 242 9.63 18.38 -15.20
N ILE A 243 10.02 18.98 -14.08
CA ILE A 243 11.39 19.05 -13.58
C ILE A 243 11.45 18.43 -12.18
N ASP A 244 12.56 17.78 -11.86
CA ASP A 244 12.77 17.10 -10.59
C ASP A 244 14.21 17.33 -10.12
N GLU A 245 14.38 18.03 -9.01
CA GLU A 245 15.71 18.20 -8.40
C GLU A 245 16.09 16.94 -7.63
N SER A 246 17.31 16.48 -7.84
CA SER A 246 17.84 15.34 -7.10
C SER A 246 17.79 15.60 -5.60
N GLN A 247 17.18 14.71 -4.83
CA GLN A 247 17.22 14.77 -3.36
C GLN A 247 18.62 14.41 -2.81
N HIS A 248 19.44 13.76 -3.63
CA HIS A 248 20.74 13.23 -3.22
C HIS A 248 21.91 14.16 -3.51
N LYS A 249 21.82 14.97 -4.57
CA LYS A 249 22.95 15.80 -5.04
C LYS A 249 22.50 17.22 -5.42
N PRO A 250 22.99 18.26 -4.72
CA PRO A 250 22.68 19.64 -5.09
C PRO A 250 23.19 19.97 -6.50
N GLY A 251 22.46 20.82 -7.21
CA GLY A 251 22.79 21.22 -8.59
C GLY A 251 22.49 20.16 -9.65
N THR A 252 21.94 19.00 -9.26
CA THR A 252 21.46 17.97 -10.18
C THR A 252 19.95 18.10 -10.40
N LEU A 253 19.53 18.22 -11.66
CA LEU A 253 18.13 18.30 -12.07
C LEU A 253 17.88 17.32 -13.22
N TYR A 254 16.76 16.61 -13.16
CA TYR A 254 16.21 15.84 -14.27
C TYR A 254 15.02 16.58 -14.86
N LEU A 255 14.92 16.56 -16.19
CA LEU A 255 13.90 17.31 -16.92
C LEU A 255 13.25 16.39 -17.96
N ALA A 256 11.93 16.38 -18.00
CA ALA A 256 11.15 15.78 -19.07
C ALA A 256 10.47 16.89 -19.88
N ALA A 257 10.57 16.77 -21.22
CA ALA A 257 9.89 17.65 -22.15
C ALA A 257 9.21 16.84 -23.26
N ASN A 258 8.22 17.46 -23.91
CA ASN A 258 7.57 16.88 -25.08
C ASN A 258 7.18 17.94 -26.11
N ARG A 259 7.01 17.47 -27.35
CA ARG A 259 6.79 18.29 -28.53
C ARG A 259 5.68 17.75 -29.44
N TYR A 260 4.79 16.91 -28.89
CA TYR A 260 3.77 16.23 -29.69
C TYR A 260 2.77 17.20 -30.35
N GLN A 261 2.62 18.42 -29.81
CA GLN A 261 1.77 19.48 -30.37
C GLN A 261 2.35 20.13 -31.63
N VAL A 262 3.64 19.92 -31.92
CA VAL A 262 4.32 20.35 -33.16
C VAL A 262 4.76 19.15 -33.99
N ASP A 263 4.02 18.04 -33.87
CA ASP A 263 4.22 16.77 -34.58
C ASP A 263 5.61 16.11 -34.36
N ASP A 264 6.24 16.38 -33.22
CA ASP A 264 7.47 15.70 -32.80
C ASP A 264 7.21 14.78 -31.60
N ARG A 265 7.32 13.47 -31.83
CA ARG A 265 7.10 12.41 -30.85
C ARG A 265 8.39 11.79 -30.30
N GLN A 266 9.54 12.44 -30.49
CA GLN A 266 10.81 11.99 -29.92
C GLN A 266 10.83 12.15 -28.39
N PRO A 267 11.54 11.27 -27.66
CA PRO A 267 11.78 11.48 -26.24
C PRO A 267 12.76 12.63 -26.00
N TYR A 268 12.40 13.49 -25.05
CA TYR A 268 13.25 14.56 -24.54
C TYR A 268 13.35 14.45 -23.03
N VAL A 269 14.43 13.83 -22.57
CA VAL A 269 14.80 13.73 -21.17
C VAL A 269 16.22 14.26 -21.03
N PHE A 270 16.43 15.19 -20.11
CA PHE A 270 17.71 15.84 -19.88
C PHE A 270 18.13 15.74 -18.42
N LYS A 271 19.44 15.79 -18.20
CA LYS A 271 20.06 15.84 -16.89
C LYS A 271 21.14 16.93 -16.85
N THR A 272 21.19 17.68 -15.77
CA THR A 272 22.33 18.53 -15.40
C THR A 272 22.87 18.07 -14.05
N THR A 273 24.13 18.37 -13.75
CA THR A 273 24.77 18.15 -12.44
C THR A 273 25.52 19.38 -11.93
N ASP A 274 25.36 20.52 -12.61
CA ASP A 274 26.16 21.73 -12.40
C ASP A 274 25.32 23.01 -12.40
N TYR A 275 24.10 22.94 -11.88
CA TYR A 275 23.15 24.05 -11.84
C TYR A 275 22.69 24.53 -13.21
N GLY A 276 22.54 23.61 -14.17
CA GLY A 276 22.06 23.89 -15.53
C GLY A 276 23.10 24.57 -16.43
N LYS A 277 24.38 24.59 -16.05
CA LYS A 277 25.44 25.13 -16.92
C LYS A 277 25.68 24.21 -18.11
N THR A 278 25.61 22.90 -17.88
CA THR A 278 25.68 21.87 -18.91
C THR A 278 24.53 20.87 -18.77
N TRP A 279 24.12 20.31 -19.90
CA TRP A 279 23.03 19.35 -19.99
C TRP A 279 23.44 18.14 -20.83
N THR A 280 22.96 16.97 -20.42
CA THR A 280 23.11 15.71 -21.15
C THR A 280 21.72 15.18 -21.48
N LYS A 281 21.48 14.85 -22.76
CA LYS A 281 20.26 14.16 -23.18
C LYS A 281 20.37 12.68 -22.79
N ILE A 282 19.43 12.19 -21.99
CA ILE A 282 19.46 10.85 -21.36
C ILE A 282 18.28 10.00 -21.82
N ILE A 283 18.27 9.62 -23.09
CA ILE A 283 17.13 8.94 -23.74
C ILE A 283 17.43 7.51 -24.24
N THR A 284 18.65 7.02 -24.00
CA THR A 284 19.06 5.68 -24.45
C THR A 284 18.17 4.60 -23.85
N GLY A 285 17.61 3.72 -24.70
CA GLY A 285 16.72 2.63 -24.28
C GLY A 285 15.23 2.99 -24.26
N ILE A 286 14.87 4.28 -24.42
CA ILE A 286 13.49 4.69 -24.66
C ILE A 286 13.15 4.44 -26.13
N LYS A 287 11.98 3.87 -26.40
CA LYS A 287 11.54 3.54 -27.76
C LYS A 287 11.04 4.79 -28.50
N ASP A 288 11.28 4.84 -29.81
CA ASP A 288 10.74 5.90 -30.67
C ASP A 288 9.22 6.02 -30.54
N GLY A 289 8.71 7.26 -30.45
CA GLY A 289 7.30 7.54 -30.22
C GLY A 289 6.86 7.54 -28.75
N HIS A 290 7.68 7.01 -27.83
CA HIS A 290 7.42 7.04 -26.39
C HIS A 290 7.95 8.35 -25.78
N PHE A 291 7.41 9.48 -26.24
CA PHE A 291 7.84 10.78 -25.73
C PHE A 291 7.59 10.91 -24.22
N ALA A 292 8.50 11.61 -23.55
CA ALA A 292 8.53 11.72 -22.10
C ALA A 292 7.46 12.69 -21.58
N ARG A 293 6.84 12.34 -20.45
CA ARG A 293 5.86 13.19 -19.76
C ARG A 293 6.31 13.55 -18.35
N VAL A 294 6.91 12.60 -17.63
CA VAL A 294 7.37 12.80 -16.26
C VAL A 294 8.64 12.00 -16.02
N VAL A 295 9.59 12.58 -15.28
CA VAL A 295 10.76 11.89 -14.74
C VAL A 295 10.87 12.19 -13.25
N ARG A 296 11.15 11.17 -12.43
CA ARG A 296 11.40 11.32 -10.99
C ARG A 296 12.61 10.50 -10.56
N GLU A 297 13.39 11.04 -9.62
CA GLU A 297 14.42 10.29 -8.90
C GLU A 297 13.83 9.63 -7.65
N ASP A 298 14.22 8.39 -7.39
CA ASP A 298 13.88 7.70 -6.16
C ASP A 298 14.51 8.42 -4.95
N PRO A 299 13.72 8.74 -3.89
CA PRO A 299 14.22 9.50 -2.74
C PRO A 299 15.22 8.73 -1.86
N GLU A 300 15.33 7.41 -1.99
CA GLU A 300 16.21 6.58 -1.16
C GLU A 300 17.46 6.09 -1.92
N LYS A 301 17.35 5.87 -3.23
CA LYS A 301 18.39 5.28 -4.07
C LYS A 301 18.87 6.27 -5.13
N PRO A 302 20.04 6.91 -4.93
CA PRO A 302 20.63 7.79 -5.93
C PRO A 302 20.77 7.10 -7.30
N GLY A 303 20.32 7.77 -8.36
CA GLY A 303 20.40 7.27 -9.72
C GLY A 303 19.39 6.19 -10.11
N LEU A 304 18.51 5.75 -9.20
CA LEU A 304 17.31 5.03 -9.58
C LEU A 304 16.26 6.06 -10.04
N LEU A 305 15.88 6.00 -11.31
CA LEU A 305 14.92 6.93 -11.90
C LEU A 305 13.71 6.18 -12.47
N PHE A 306 12.55 6.82 -12.39
CA PHE A 306 11.32 6.38 -13.03
C PHE A 306 10.87 7.40 -14.06
N LEU A 307 10.38 6.91 -15.21
CA LEU A 307 9.93 7.74 -16.32
C LEU A 307 8.55 7.30 -16.78
N GLY A 308 7.62 8.23 -16.85
CA GLY A 308 6.33 8.08 -17.51
C GLY A 308 6.37 8.63 -18.94
N THR A 309 5.84 7.87 -19.89
CA THR A 309 5.79 8.21 -21.32
C THR A 309 4.36 8.15 -21.84
N GLU A 310 4.17 8.44 -23.13
CA GLU A 310 2.90 8.25 -23.81
C GLU A 310 2.40 6.79 -23.83
N HIS A 311 3.32 5.83 -23.79
CA HIS A 311 3.04 4.41 -24.00
C HIS A 311 3.55 3.55 -22.83
N GLY A 312 3.42 4.07 -21.60
CA GLY A 312 3.78 3.34 -20.37
C GLY A 312 5.01 3.89 -19.63
N ALA A 313 5.63 3.04 -18.82
CA ALA A 313 6.66 3.42 -17.84
C ALA A 313 8.02 2.76 -18.07
N TYR A 314 9.09 3.44 -17.67
CA TYR A 314 10.48 2.99 -17.73
C TYR A 314 11.19 3.19 -16.40
N VAL A 315 12.26 2.42 -16.20
CA VAL A 315 13.18 2.53 -15.06
C VAL A 315 14.62 2.64 -15.54
N SER A 316 15.43 3.43 -14.86
CA SER A 316 16.88 3.51 -15.04
C SER A 316 17.56 3.25 -13.70
N PHE A 317 18.61 2.42 -13.69
CA PHE A 317 19.43 2.14 -12.49
C PHE A 317 20.76 2.91 -12.48
N ASN A 318 20.98 3.77 -13.48
CA ASN A 318 22.24 4.46 -13.73
C ASN A 318 22.00 5.93 -14.09
N ALA A 319 21.08 6.58 -13.38
CA ALA A 319 20.83 8.01 -13.43
C ALA A 319 20.55 8.56 -14.85
N GLY A 320 19.85 7.76 -15.67
CA GLY A 320 19.36 8.10 -17.00
C GLY A 320 20.20 7.54 -18.16
N ASP A 321 21.36 6.95 -17.89
CA ASP A 321 22.26 6.50 -18.95
C ASP A 321 21.66 5.35 -19.79
N LEU A 322 20.82 4.50 -19.19
CA LEU A 322 20.06 3.45 -19.86
C LEU A 322 18.69 3.25 -19.22
N TRP A 323 17.63 3.42 -20.02
CA TRP A 323 16.25 3.11 -19.65
C TRP A 323 15.85 1.70 -20.06
N GLN A 324 15.07 1.05 -19.21
CA GLN A 324 14.49 -0.26 -19.43
C GLN A 324 12.96 -0.18 -19.22
N PRO A 325 12.15 -0.91 -20.01
CA PRO A 325 10.70 -0.89 -19.85
C PRO A 325 10.29 -1.46 -18.49
N LEU A 326 9.38 -0.77 -17.80
CA LEU A 326 8.75 -1.19 -16.55
C LEU A 326 7.23 -1.34 -16.77
N GLN A 327 6.86 -2.08 -17.82
CA GLN A 327 5.45 -2.22 -18.22
C GLN A 327 4.68 -3.21 -17.34
N LEU A 328 5.25 -4.39 -17.04
CA LEU A 328 4.57 -5.45 -16.28
C LEU A 328 3.14 -5.72 -16.79
N ASN A 329 2.12 -5.52 -15.96
CA ASN A 329 0.70 -5.63 -16.31
C ASN A 329 0.00 -4.27 -16.54
N LEU A 330 0.75 -3.17 -16.53
CA LEU A 330 0.23 -1.85 -16.89
C LEU A 330 -0.23 -1.90 -18.35
N PRO A 331 -1.45 -1.43 -18.68
CA PRO A 331 -1.87 -1.30 -20.08
C PRO A 331 -1.05 -0.24 -20.84
N ASP A 332 -1.03 -0.31 -22.16
CA ASP A 332 -0.56 0.82 -22.98
C ASP A 332 -1.48 2.03 -22.75
N THR A 333 -0.97 3.04 -22.06
CA THR A 333 -1.73 4.23 -21.65
C THR A 333 -0.77 5.40 -21.39
N PRO A 334 -1.19 6.65 -21.65
CA PRO A 334 -0.38 7.82 -21.31
C PRO A 334 -0.21 7.97 -19.80
N ILE A 335 1.04 8.06 -19.36
CA ILE A 335 1.42 8.34 -17.98
C ILE A 335 1.68 9.83 -17.86
N ARG A 336 0.72 10.56 -17.27
CA ARG A 336 0.74 12.03 -17.24
C ARG A 336 1.66 12.57 -16.16
N ASP A 337 1.67 11.92 -15.01
CA ASP A 337 2.52 12.24 -13.88
C ASP A 337 2.74 11.00 -13.01
N LEU A 338 3.76 11.04 -12.16
CA LEU A 338 4.04 10.01 -11.17
C LEU A 338 4.73 10.58 -9.94
N VAL A 339 4.51 9.92 -8.81
CA VAL A 339 5.19 10.18 -7.53
C VAL A 339 5.71 8.89 -6.93
N ILE A 340 6.84 8.98 -6.22
CA ILE A 340 7.34 7.89 -5.37
C ILE A 340 6.92 8.22 -3.94
N LYS A 341 6.21 7.30 -3.30
CA LYS A 341 5.78 7.41 -1.90
C LYS A 341 6.14 6.14 -1.17
N ASP A 342 6.88 6.27 -0.08
CA ASP A 342 7.38 5.15 0.72
C ASP A 342 8.13 4.14 -0.17
N SER A 343 7.58 2.94 -0.38
CA SER A 343 8.14 1.91 -1.27
C SER A 343 7.32 1.73 -2.55
N ASP A 344 6.49 2.68 -2.94
CA ASP A 344 5.58 2.54 -4.08
C ASP A 344 5.83 3.60 -5.15
N VAL A 345 5.54 3.23 -6.41
CA VAL A 345 5.44 4.18 -7.52
C VAL A 345 3.99 4.33 -7.92
N VAL A 346 3.46 5.53 -7.73
CA VAL A 346 2.06 5.87 -8.02
C VAL A 346 1.99 6.65 -9.33
N LEU A 347 1.21 6.15 -10.29
CA LEU A 347 1.02 6.75 -11.61
C LEU A 347 -0.35 7.42 -11.70
N GLY A 348 -0.38 8.64 -12.24
CA GLY A 348 -1.58 9.28 -12.78
C GLY A 348 -1.67 9.00 -14.27
N THR A 349 -2.69 8.26 -14.69
CA THR A 349 -2.87 7.88 -16.11
C THR A 349 -4.00 8.65 -16.78
N HIS A 350 -3.95 8.74 -18.10
CA HIS A 350 -5.10 9.14 -18.90
C HIS A 350 -5.85 7.90 -19.42
N GLY A 351 -6.88 7.48 -18.68
CA GLY A 351 -7.78 6.41 -19.08
C GLY A 351 -7.64 5.09 -18.31
N ARG A 352 -6.84 5.04 -17.22
CA ARG A 352 -6.75 3.91 -16.30
C ARG A 352 -6.78 4.31 -14.81
N GLY A 353 -7.04 5.58 -14.50
CA GLY A 353 -7.05 6.09 -13.12
C GLY A 353 -5.66 6.10 -12.47
N PHE A 354 -5.62 5.85 -11.17
CA PHE A 354 -4.37 5.65 -10.45
C PHE A 354 -3.87 4.21 -10.62
N TRP A 355 -2.57 4.04 -10.77
CA TRP A 355 -1.93 2.73 -10.82
C TRP A 355 -0.74 2.72 -9.87
N ILE A 356 -0.68 1.73 -8.96
CA ILE A 356 0.38 1.64 -7.96
C ILE A 356 1.22 0.41 -8.25
N LEU A 357 2.53 0.60 -8.41
CA LEU A 357 3.50 -0.49 -8.34
C LEU A 357 3.96 -0.60 -6.90
N ASP A 358 3.39 -1.57 -6.19
CA ASP A 358 3.66 -1.75 -4.76
C ASP A 358 5.03 -2.38 -4.49
N ASP A 359 5.74 -1.84 -3.51
CA ASP A 359 6.99 -2.38 -2.97
C ASP A 359 8.11 -2.55 -4.01
N ILE A 360 8.75 -1.43 -4.35
CA ILE A 360 9.90 -1.28 -5.26
C ILE A 360 11.24 -1.60 -4.59
N ASN A 361 11.25 -2.13 -3.37
CA ASN A 361 12.48 -2.52 -2.68
C ASN A 361 13.43 -3.41 -3.50
N PRO A 362 12.94 -4.38 -4.31
CA PRO A 362 13.81 -5.16 -5.19
C PRO A 362 14.58 -4.28 -6.18
N LEU A 363 13.97 -3.20 -6.67
CA LEU A 363 14.61 -2.26 -7.58
C LEU A 363 15.67 -1.42 -6.84
N ARG A 364 15.37 -0.95 -5.62
CA ARG A 364 16.33 -0.19 -4.78
C ARG A 364 17.57 -1.00 -4.39
N GLN A 365 17.37 -2.29 -4.13
CA GLN A 365 18.42 -3.20 -3.66
C GLN A 365 19.24 -3.82 -4.78
N LEU A 366 18.79 -3.72 -6.04
CA LEU A 366 19.48 -4.34 -7.16
C LEU A 366 20.87 -3.70 -7.37
N THR A 367 21.90 -4.54 -7.39
CA THR A 367 23.27 -4.16 -7.79
C THR A 367 23.76 -5.10 -8.90
N PRO A 368 24.80 -4.72 -9.67
CA PRO A 368 25.39 -5.61 -10.68
C PRO A 368 25.85 -6.96 -10.10
N GLU A 369 26.26 -7.01 -8.84
CA GLU A 369 26.67 -8.22 -8.13
C GLU A 369 25.45 -9.06 -7.75
N LEU A 370 24.40 -8.42 -7.21
CA LEU A 370 23.17 -9.10 -6.82
C LEU A 370 22.46 -9.70 -8.04
N ALA A 371 22.42 -8.97 -9.16
CA ALA A 371 21.80 -9.39 -10.42
C ALA A 371 22.44 -10.66 -11.03
N LYS A 372 23.67 -11.02 -10.62
CA LYS A 372 24.34 -12.26 -11.06
C LYS A 372 23.91 -13.50 -10.27
N GLN A 373 23.26 -13.31 -9.12
CA GLN A 373 22.85 -14.43 -8.26
C GLN A 373 21.64 -15.16 -8.84
N ASN A 374 21.60 -16.48 -8.66
CA ASN A 374 20.47 -17.31 -9.11
C ASN A 374 19.27 -17.23 -8.15
N THR A 375 19.51 -16.80 -6.91
CA THR A 375 18.50 -16.73 -5.85
C THR A 375 18.83 -15.54 -4.96
N ILE A 376 17.83 -14.70 -4.69
CA ILE A 376 18.00 -13.47 -3.91
C ILE A 376 16.83 -13.35 -2.95
N LEU A 377 17.10 -13.07 -1.67
CA LEU A 377 16.11 -12.58 -0.72
C LEU A 377 16.32 -11.07 -0.57
N PHE A 378 15.30 -10.27 -0.89
CA PHE A 378 15.34 -8.84 -0.67
C PHE A 378 14.99 -8.53 0.79
N LYS A 379 15.62 -7.50 1.35
CA LYS A 379 15.22 -6.97 2.66
C LYS A 379 13.79 -6.43 2.55
N PRO A 380 12.83 -6.89 3.37
CA PRO A 380 11.46 -6.40 3.32
C PRO A 380 11.33 -5.01 3.96
N SER A 381 10.26 -4.28 3.60
CA SER A 381 9.81 -3.11 4.35
C SER A 381 9.22 -3.51 5.70
N ASP A 382 9.28 -2.57 6.64
CA ASP A 382 8.69 -2.73 7.96
C ASP A 382 7.15 -2.68 7.85
N PRO A 383 6.42 -3.72 8.30
CA PRO A 383 4.96 -3.71 8.28
C PRO A 383 4.39 -2.80 9.38
N ILE A 384 3.22 -2.21 9.12
CA ILE A 384 2.46 -1.44 10.11
C ILE A 384 1.33 -2.31 10.63
N ARG A 385 1.37 -2.63 11.93
CA ARG A 385 0.39 -3.50 12.58
C ARG A 385 -1.03 -2.99 12.31
N GLY A 386 -1.86 -3.88 11.79
CA GLY A 386 -3.27 -3.58 11.51
C GLY A 386 -3.50 -2.84 10.19
N ILE A 387 -2.46 -2.36 9.50
CA ILE A 387 -2.57 -1.66 8.21
C ILE A 387 -1.87 -2.46 7.09
N TYR A 388 -0.56 -2.69 7.24
CA TYR A 388 0.26 -3.39 6.24
C TYR A 388 0.81 -4.70 6.81
N ASP A 389 0.52 -5.81 6.13
CA ASP A 389 1.15 -7.10 6.40
C ASP A 389 2.62 -7.11 5.96
N LEU A 390 3.41 -8.07 6.44
CA LEU A 390 4.80 -8.22 5.99
C LEU A 390 4.83 -8.82 4.59
N LYS A 391 5.24 -8.02 3.60
CA LYS A 391 5.53 -8.48 2.24
C LYS A 391 7.01 -8.89 2.13
N VAL A 392 7.25 -10.15 1.79
CA VAL A 392 8.58 -10.73 1.58
C VAL A 392 8.75 -11.02 0.10
N GLN A 393 9.70 -10.37 -0.55
CA GLN A 393 10.00 -10.58 -1.96
C GLN A 393 11.34 -11.29 -2.14
N TYR A 394 11.40 -12.21 -3.11
CA TYR A 394 12.60 -12.96 -3.46
C TYR A 394 12.62 -13.28 -4.95
N PHE A 395 13.81 -13.34 -5.54
CA PHE A 395 14.00 -13.66 -6.94
C PHE A 395 14.56 -15.08 -7.10
N LEU A 396 14.03 -15.81 -8.06
CA LEU A 396 14.52 -17.13 -8.49
C LEU A 396 14.82 -17.08 -9.99
N ARG A 397 16.06 -17.33 -10.40
CA ARG A 397 16.42 -17.37 -11.83
C ARG A 397 15.74 -18.52 -12.55
N ASN A 398 15.70 -19.68 -11.91
CA ASN A 398 15.06 -20.90 -12.39
C ASN A 398 14.05 -21.37 -11.35
N PRO A 399 12.96 -22.05 -11.75
CA PRO A 399 11.97 -22.51 -10.80
C PRO A 399 12.54 -23.61 -9.90
N LEU A 400 11.99 -23.78 -8.71
CA LEU A 400 12.42 -24.77 -7.72
C LEU A 400 11.26 -25.71 -7.32
N ASP A 401 11.59 -26.87 -6.77
CA ASP A 401 10.58 -27.81 -6.25
C ASP A 401 9.96 -27.33 -4.94
N SER A 402 10.76 -26.65 -4.11
CA SER A 402 10.28 -26.06 -2.87
C SER A 402 11.11 -24.88 -2.41
N VAL A 403 10.46 -23.97 -1.69
CA VAL A 403 11.11 -22.91 -0.91
C VAL A 403 10.51 -22.89 0.49
N LYS A 404 11.27 -22.39 1.45
CA LYS A 404 10.84 -22.27 2.86
C LYS A 404 11.07 -20.86 3.36
N ILE A 405 10.05 -20.27 3.97
CA ILE A 405 10.12 -19.00 4.69
C ILE A 405 9.82 -19.26 6.17
N GLU A 406 10.70 -18.79 7.03
CA GLU A 406 10.57 -18.85 8.48
C GLU A 406 10.52 -17.43 9.02
N ILE A 407 9.55 -17.14 9.88
CA ILE A 407 9.51 -15.90 10.66
C ILE A 407 10.08 -16.20 12.04
N LEU A 408 10.95 -15.34 12.54
CA LEU A 408 11.60 -15.47 13.83
C LEU A 408 11.35 -14.24 14.68
N ASP A 409 11.23 -14.44 15.98
CA ASP A 409 11.17 -13.35 16.95
C ASP A 409 12.58 -12.76 17.24
N ALA A 410 12.62 -11.78 18.14
CA ALA A 410 13.86 -11.12 18.55
C ALA A 410 14.87 -12.06 19.23
N GLN A 411 14.44 -13.25 19.68
CA GLN A 411 15.27 -14.27 20.34
C GLN A 411 15.67 -15.40 19.38
N ASP A 412 15.52 -15.22 18.06
CA ASP A 412 15.81 -16.22 17.04
C ASP A 412 14.97 -17.52 17.16
N LYS A 413 13.84 -17.46 17.87
CA LYS A 413 12.88 -18.56 17.89
C LYS A 413 12.00 -18.46 16.66
N VAL A 414 11.89 -19.57 15.92
CA VAL A 414 10.97 -19.68 14.78
C VAL A 414 9.53 -19.63 15.29
N ILE A 415 8.79 -18.60 14.89
CA ILE A 415 7.38 -18.40 15.24
C ILE A 415 6.44 -18.96 14.18
N SER A 416 6.83 -18.92 12.90
CA SER A 416 6.03 -19.48 11.81
C SER A 416 6.93 -20.06 10.73
N THR A 417 6.45 -21.08 10.02
CA THR A 417 7.13 -21.72 8.90
C THR A 417 6.15 -21.93 7.76
N HIS A 418 6.51 -21.45 6.58
CA HIS A 418 5.72 -21.52 5.36
C HIS A 418 6.53 -22.22 4.28
N ILE A 419 5.96 -23.28 3.68
CA ILE A 419 6.61 -24.05 2.61
C ILE A 419 5.84 -23.82 1.32
N GLY A 420 6.54 -23.31 0.31
CA GLY A 420 6.07 -23.18 -1.06
C GLY A 420 6.46 -24.40 -1.89
N LYS A 421 5.53 -24.91 -2.69
CA LYS A 421 5.75 -26.02 -3.66
C LYS A 421 5.15 -25.75 -5.04
N GLU A 422 4.39 -24.67 -5.18
CA GLU A 422 3.68 -24.32 -6.41
C GLU A 422 4.37 -23.13 -7.08
N LYS A 423 4.46 -23.14 -8.41
CA LYS A 423 5.11 -22.07 -9.18
C LYS A 423 4.38 -20.74 -9.10
N VAL A 424 3.05 -20.79 -8.98
CA VAL A 424 2.17 -19.62 -8.93
C VAL A 424 1.08 -19.91 -7.91
N ASN A 425 0.67 -18.91 -7.15
CA ASN A 425 -0.47 -19.03 -6.25
C ASN A 425 -1.76 -19.10 -7.07
N LYS A 426 -2.50 -20.21 -6.94
CA LYS A 426 -3.85 -20.32 -7.49
C LYS A 426 -4.82 -19.60 -6.55
N VAL A 427 -5.29 -18.43 -6.97
CA VAL A 427 -6.39 -17.73 -6.28
C VAL A 427 -7.70 -18.36 -6.72
N ASN A 428 -8.54 -18.78 -5.77
CA ASN A 428 -9.90 -19.22 -6.08
C ASN A 428 -10.81 -17.97 -6.11
N PRO A 429 -11.27 -17.51 -7.27
CA PRO A 429 -12.08 -16.30 -7.38
C PRO A 429 -13.46 -16.43 -6.71
N ASN A 430 -13.93 -17.67 -6.49
CA ASN A 430 -15.22 -17.95 -5.87
C ASN A 430 -15.12 -18.19 -4.35
N LEU A 431 -13.93 -18.01 -3.75
CA LEU A 431 -13.78 -18.14 -2.31
C LEU A 431 -14.54 -16.98 -1.64
N PRO A 432 -15.52 -17.25 -0.76
CA PRO A 432 -16.22 -16.17 -0.09
C PRO A 432 -15.26 -15.28 0.68
N TRP A 433 -15.50 -13.96 0.72
CA TRP A 433 -14.59 -13.00 1.37
C TRP A 433 -14.36 -13.35 2.84
N TRP A 434 -15.36 -13.88 3.55
CA TRP A 434 -15.21 -14.31 4.94
C TRP A 434 -14.37 -15.59 5.08
N MET A 435 -14.09 -16.33 4.01
CA MET A 435 -13.14 -17.45 4.02
C MET A 435 -11.75 -17.04 3.52
N SER A 436 -11.62 -15.83 2.98
CA SER A 436 -10.35 -15.23 2.57
C SER A 436 -9.56 -14.68 3.77
N GLY A 437 -8.24 -14.52 3.60
CA GLY A 437 -7.32 -13.98 4.59
C GLY A 437 -6.33 -15.00 5.17
N GLY A 438 -5.34 -14.48 5.89
CA GLY A 438 -4.20 -15.25 6.39
C GLY A 438 -2.96 -15.08 5.53
N SER A 439 -1.83 -15.61 6.01
CA SER A 439 -0.58 -15.60 5.26
C SER A 439 -0.74 -16.28 3.89
N SER A 440 -0.13 -15.72 2.85
CA SER A 440 -0.12 -16.33 1.52
C SER A 440 0.81 -17.55 1.48
N LYS A 441 0.86 -18.26 0.35
CA LYS A 441 1.83 -19.34 0.16
C LYS A 441 3.05 -18.82 -0.62
N PRO A 442 4.28 -19.19 -0.23
CA PRO A 442 5.45 -18.92 -1.04
C PRO A 442 5.34 -19.65 -2.40
N THR A 443 5.78 -19.01 -3.46
CA THR A 443 5.79 -19.56 -4.82
C THR A 443 7.20 -19.93 -5.28
N THR A 444 7.29 -20.83 -6.24
CA THR A 444 8.58 -21.37 -6.73
C THR A 444 8.85 -21.09 -8.20
N GLY A 445 8.13 -20.13 -8.79
CA GLY A 445 8.25 -19.74 -10.19
C GLY A 445 9.55 -18.98 -10.48
N SER A 446 9.95 -18.94 -11.75
CA SER A 446 11.07 -18.07 -12.19
C SER A 446 10.66 -16.60 -12.15
N GLY A 447 11.61 -15.73 -11.81
CA GLY A 447 11.38 -14.30 -11.67
C GLY A 447 11.20 -13.87 -10.22
N LEU A 448 10.61 -12.68 -10.04
CA LEU A 448 10.27 -12.14 -8.73
C LEU A 448 9.05 -12.85 -8.17
N ASN A 449 9.15 -13.35 -6.94
CA ASN A 449 8.10 -14.01 -6.18
C ASN A 449 7.82 -13.20 -4.91
N SER A 450 6.63 -13.36 -4.36
CA SER A 450 6.22 -12.72 -3.11
C SER A 450 5.54 -13.70 -2.16
N PHE A 451 5.66 -13.40 -0.87
CA PHE A 451 4.96 -14.06 0.22
C PHE A 451 4.51 -12.98 1.21
N THR A 452 3.32 -13.12 1.75
CA THR A 452 2.74 -12.17 2.72
C THR A 452 2.50 -12.92 4.02
N TRP A 453 3.07 -12.44 5.11
CA TRP A 453 2.78 -12.94 6.46
C TRP A 453 1.76 -12.02 7.12
N ASP A 454 0.62 -12.58 7.54
CA ASP A 454 -0.50 -11.85 8.16
C ASP A 454 -0.24 -11.44 9.62
N LEU A 455 1.03 -11.33 9.99
CA LEU A 455 1.53 -10.91 11.28
C LEU A 455 0.97 -11.71 12.46
N ARG A 456 0.66 -13.00 12.26
CA ARG A 456 0.05 -13.84 13.31
C ARG A 456 0.94 -15.01 13.72
N TYR A 457 0.94 -15.25 15.03
CA TYR A 457 1.52 -16.45 15.63
C TYR A 457 0.67 -17.69 15.29
N PRO A 458 1.17 -18.91 15.54
CA PRO A 458 0.40 -20.13 15.37
C PRO A 458 -0.89 -20.12 16.20
N GLY A 459 -1.96 -20.64 15.59
CA GLY A 459 -3.24 -20.85 16.24
C GLY A 459 -3.23 -21.92 17.33
N ALA A 460 -4.40 -22.15 17.92
CA ALA A 460 -4.63 -23.26 18.82
C ALA A 460 -4.57 -24.60 18.08
N THR A 461 -4.21 -25.66 18.80
CA THR A 461 -4.32 -27.04 18.30
C THR A 461 -5.75 -27.31 17.81
N VAL A 462 -5.91 -27.88 16.61
CA VAL A 462 -7.20 -28.24 16.02
C VAL A 462 -7.26 -29.74 15.69
N PHE A 463 -8.45 -30.28 15.49
CA PHE A 463 -8.67 -31.66 15.06
C PHE A 463 -9.71 -31.74 13.92
N ASP A 464 -9.69 -32.85 13.19
CA ASP A 464 -10.58 -33.06 12.04
C ASP A 464 -12.06 -32.93 12.44
N GLY A 465 -12.79 -32.12 11.67
CA GLY A 465 -14.21 -31.85 11.89
C GLY A 465 -14.52 -30.92 13.07
N ILE A 466 -13.53 -30.20 13.63
CA ILE A 466 -13.81 -29.20 14.65
C ILE A 466 -14.68 -28.06 14.09
N ILE A 467 -15.76 -27.74 14.80
CA ILE A 467 -16.67 -26.64 14.47
C ILE A 467 -16.68 -25.62 15.60
N ILE A 468 -16.08 -24.45 15.33
CA ILE A 468 -16.05 -23.29 16.23
C ILE A 468 -16.76 -22.12 15.53
N TRP A 469 -17.87 -21.67 16.13
CA TRP A 469 -18.67 -20.55 15.60
C TRP A 469 -18.04 -19.19 15.91
N SER A 470 -17.53 -19.04 17.12
CA SER A 470 -17.20 -17.75 17.71
C SER A 470 -15.81 -17.20 17.33
N GLY A 471 -15.03 -17.95 16.54
CA GLY A 471 -13.68 -17.57 16.13
C GLY A 471 -12.98 -18.66 15.31
N ARG A 472 -11.71 -18.43 14.99
CA ARG A 472 -10.88 -19.32 14.15
C ARG A 472 -9.70 -19.87 14.94
N PRO A 473 -9.81 -21.06 15.56
CA PRO A 473 -8.71 -21.63 16.36
C PRO A 473 -7.38 -21.66 15.61
N GLN A 474 -7.41 -21.99 14.31
CA GLN A 474 -6.24 -22.09 13.45
C GLN A 474 -5.48 -20.78 13.20
N ARG A 475 -6.11 -19.61 13.42
CA ARG A 475 -5.50 -18.30 13.22
C ARG A 475 -5.07 -17.76 14.57
N GLY A 476 -3.77 -17.65 14.86
CA GLY A 476 -3.25 -17.30 16.18
C GLY A 476 -3.24 -15.81 16.53
N PRO A 477 -2.75 -15.46 17.74
CA PRO A 477 -2.63 -14.09 18.19
C PRO A 477 -1.81 -13.21 17.24
N SER A 478 -2.24 -11.96 17.05
CA SER A 478 -1.52 -10.97 16.25
C SER A 478 -0.22 -10.52 16.94
N ALA A 479 0.88 -10.49 16.19
CA ALA A 479 2.22 -10.21 16.67
C ALA A 479 2.36 -8.76 17.17
N PRO A 480 2.89 -8.54 18.38
CA PRO A 480 3.04 -7.19 18.93
C PRO A 480 4.11 -6.41 18.14
N PRO A 481 4.06 -5.06 18.17
CA PRO A 481 5.16 -4.23 17.68
C PRO A 481 6.50 -4.67 18.26
N GLY A 482 7.55 -4.68 17.44
CA GLY A 482 8.85 -5.18 17.86
C GLY A 482 9.72 -5.66 16.71
N ASN A 483 10.90 -6.17 17.08
CA ASN A 483 11.89 -6.66 16.11
C ASN A 483 11.66 -8.14 15.80
N TYR A 484 11.75 -8.48 14.53
CA TYR A 484 11.59 -9.83 14.00
C TYR A 484 12.62 -10.07 12.89
N LYS A 485 12.72 -11.31 12.42
CA LYS A 485 13.54 -11.68 11.27
C LYS A 485 12.75 -12.57 10.33
N VAL A 486 13.02 -12.44 9.04
CA VAL A 486 12.58 -13.39 8.02
C VAL A 486 13.78 -14.18 7.54
N ARG A 487 13.67 -15.51 7.54
CA ARG A 487 14.67 -16.42 7.00
C ARG A 487 14.10 -17.15 5.80
N PHE A 488 14.79 -17.05 4.67
CA PHE A 488 14.44 -17.74 3.44
C PHE A 488 15.43 -18.85 3.15
N THR A 489 14.93 -20.01 2.74
CA THR A 489 15.72 -21.15 2.30
C THR A 489 15.22 -21.67 0.95
N ALA A 490 16.13 -21.83 -0.01
CA ALA A 490 15.87 -22.32 -1.35
C ALA A 490 17.06 -23.17 -1.83
N GLY A 491 16.92 -24.50 -1.79
CA GLY A 491 18.04 -25.41 -2.01
C GLY A 491 19.15 -25.20 -0.98
N SER A 492 20.37 -24.93 -1.43
CA SER A 492 21.51 -24.59 -0.57
C SER A 492 21.59 -23.11 -0.18
N TYR A 493 20.74 -22.25 -0.74
CA TYR A 493 20.72 -20.82 -0.42
C TYR A 493 19.91 -20.59 0.86
N THR A 494 20.50 -19.89 1.82
CA THR A 494 19.82 -19.39 3.01
C THR A 494 20.20 -17.94 3.25
N ALA A 495 19.21 -17.08 3.45
CA ALA A 495 19.40 -15.69 3.82
C ALA A 495 18.44 -15.30 4.94
N THR A 496 18.82 -14.36 5.78
CA THR A 496 17.99 -13.82 6.87
C THR A 496 18.08 -12.31 6.86
N HIS A 497 16.93 -11.63 6.91
CA HIS A 497 16.85 -10.18 7.03
C HIS A 497 16.01 -9.78 8.26
N PRO A 498 16.40 -8.71 8.98
CA PRO A 498 15.58 -8.15 10.05
C PRO A 498 14.45 -7.30 9.48
N PHE A 499 13.36 -7.20 10.23
CA PHE A 499 12.29 -6.22 10.04
C PHE A 499 11.68 -5.84 11.39
N LYS A 500 10.99 -4.70 11.46
CA LYS A 500 10.29 -4.23 12.65
C LYS A 500 8.80 -4.11 12.36
N ILE A 501 7.96 -4.73 13.17
CA ILE A 501 6.52 -4.43 13.18
C ILE A 501 6.35 -3.08 13.88
N VAL A 502 5.83 -2.10 13.16
CA VAL A 502 5.60 -0.74 13.65
C VAL A 502 4.14 -0.59 14.10
N MET A 503 3.93 0.22 15.14
CA MET A 503 2.58 0.56 15.61
C MET A 503 1.87 1.46 14.61
N ASP A 504 0.56 1.27 14.44
CA ASP A 504 -0.28 2.18 13.65
C ASP A 504 -0.20 3.63 14.21
N PRO A 505 0.31 4.61 13.43
CA PRO A 505 0.46 5.99 13.89
C PRO A 505 -0.88 6.73 14.10
N ASN A 506 -1.99 6.16 13.62
CA ASN A 506 -3.32 6.71 13.82
C ASN A 506 -3.90 6.42 15.20
N LEU A 507 -3.40 5.40 15.90
CA LEU A 507 -3.88 5.04 17.23
C LEU A 507 -3.60 6.18 18.23
N LYS A 508 -4.64 6.67 18.90
CA LYS A 508 -4.54 7.70 19.95
C LYS A 508 -4.90 7.08 21.29
N GLY A 509 -4.06 7.32 22.30
CA GLY A 509 -4.28 6.81 23.66
C GLY A 509 -4.00 5.31 23.85
N VAL A 510 -3.37 4.65 22.87
CA VAL A 510 -2.92 3.25 22.95
C VAL A 510 -1.40 3.26 22.93
N THR A 511 -0.76 2.39 23.72
CA THR A 511 0.70 2.25 23.80
C THR A 511 1.17 0.88 23.30
N GLU A 512 2.46 0.76 22.95
CA GLU A 512 3.06 -0.56 22.64
C GLU A 512 2.93 -1.55 23.81
N ALA A 513 2.93 -1.05 25.06
CA ALA A 513 2.74 -1.86 26.25
C ALA A 513 1.32 -2.45 26.32
N ASP A 514 0.29 -1.67 25.96
CA ASP A 514 -1.10 -2.16 25.89
C ASP A 514 -1.23 -3.29 24.86
N LEU A 515 -0.62 -3.12 23.68
CA LEU A 515 -0.64 -4.14 22.63
C LEU A 515 0.14 -5.40 23.03
N LYS A 516 1.24 -5.24 23.75
CA LYS A 516 1.97 -6.36 24.35
C LYS A 516 1.12 -7.09 25.38
N GLU A 517 0.42 -6.36 26.25
CA GLU A 517 -0.49 -6.94 27.25
C GLU A 517 -1.61 -7.75 26.58
N THR A 518 -2.21 -7.21 25.52
CA THR A 518 -3.19 -7.92 24.68
C THR A 518 -2.61 -9.20 24.08
N PHE A 519 -1.42 -9.13 23.50
CA PHE A 519 -0.74 -10.31 22.94
C PHE A 519 -0.47 -11.37 24.02
N ASP A 520 0.06 -10.99 25.18
CA ASP A 520 0.38 -11.90 26.27
C ASP A 520 -0.88 -12.61 26.79
N LEU A 521 -2.01 -11.89 26.92
CA LEU A 521 -3.29 -12.49 27.30
C LEU A 521 -3.85 -13.40 26.20
N ALA A 522 -3.78 -12.98 24.93
CA ALA A 522 -4.25 -13.76 23.79
C ALA A 522 -3.48 -15.08 23.63
N MET A 523 -2.17 -15.07 23.89
CA MET A 523 -1.35 -16.28 23.94
C MET A 523 -1.82 -17.23 25.05
N LYS A 524 -2.07 -16.73 26.26
CA LYS A 524 -2.61 -17.57 27.36
C LYS A 524 -3.97 -18.17 27.02
N ILE A 525 -4.86 -17.41 26.40
CA ILE A 525 -6.17 -17.92 25.96
C ILE A 525 -5.99 -19.00 24.88
N ARG A 526 -5.12 -18.76 23.89
CA ARG A 526 -4.80 -19.73 22.83
C ARG A 526 -4.25 -21.04 23.40
N ASP A 527 -3.39 -20.96 24.41
CA ASP A 527 -2.80 -22.15 25.03
C ASP A 527 -3.85 -22.94 25.83
N LYS A 528 -4.77 -22.26 26.54
CA LYS A 528 -5.92 -22.90 27.18
C LYS A 528 -6.86 -23.54 26.16
N GLU A 529 -7.11 -22.89 25.03
CA GLU A 529 -7.89 -23.46 23.93
C GLU A 529 -7.23 -24.72 23.35
N SER A 530 -5.90 -24.67 23.17
CA SER A 530 -5.11 -25.83 22.71
C SER A 530 -5.22 -27.00 23.67
N ALA A 531 -5.07 -26.75 24.98
CA ALA A 531 -5.21 -27.78 26.01
C ALA A 531 -6.61 -28.42 26.02
N ALA A 532 -7.66 -27.63 25.79
CA ALA A 532 -9.02 -28.16 25.65
C ALA A 532 -9.16 -29.07 24.41
N ASN A 533 -8.61 -28.65 23.27
CA ASN A 533 -8.68 -29.41 22.03
C ASN A 533 -7.80 -30.69 22.07
N GLU A 534 -6.63 -30.61 22.69
CA GLU A 534 -5.74 -31.77 22.92
C GLU A 534 -6.36 -32.80 23.87
N ALA A 535 -7.10 -32.36 24.89
CA ALA A 535 -7.86 -33.25 25.74
C ALA A 535 -8.95 -34.01 24.96
N VAL A 536 -9.65 -33.35 24.03
CA VAL A 536 -10.62 -34.00 23.13
C VAL A 536 -9.93 -35.02 22.22
N ILE A 537 -8.79 -34.66 21.61
CA ILE A 537 -7.99 -35.57 20.79
C ILE A 537 -7.61 -36.82 21.60
N LYS A 538 -7.12 -36.63 22.82
CA LYS A 538 -6.74 -37.72 23.73
C LYS A 538 -7.92 -38.60 24.11
N ILE A 539 -9.07 -38.01 24.45
CA ILE A 539 -10.30 -38.76 24.75
C ILE A 539 -10.71 -39.64 23.58
N ARG A 540 -10.72 -39.09 22.35
CA ARG A 540 -11.09 -39.83 21.14
C ARG A 540 -10.12 -40.98 20.83
N ALA A 541 -8.82 -40.74 21.00
CA ALA A 541 -7.79 -41.78 20.82
C ALA A 541 -7.97 -42.93 21.82
N VAL A 542 -8.20 -42.62 23.10
CA VAL A 542 -8.45 -43.62 24.15
C VAL A 542 -9.75 -44.37 23.91
N ARG A 543 -10.84 -43.67 23.58
CA ARG A 543 -12.14 -44.29 23.25
C ARG A 543 -11.99 -45.32 22.14
N LYS A 544 -11.34 -44.96 21.04
CA LYS A 544 -11.12 -45.86 19.90
C LYS A 544 -10.40 -47.15 20.30
N LYS A 545 -9.39 -47.07 21.19
CA LYS A 545 -8.66 -48.24 21.68
C LYS A 545 -9.52 -49.13 22.59
N ILE A 546 -10.25 -48.54 23.54
CA ILE A 546 -11.14 -49.28 24.44
C ILE A 546 -12.24 -49.98 23.65
N GLU A 547 -12.88 -49.29 22.70
CA GLU A 547 -13.92 -49.88 21.83
C GLU A 547 -13.39 -51.02 20.96
N ALA A 548 -12.12 -50.95 20.52
CA ALA A 548 -11.48 -52.04 19.80
C ALA A 548 -11.22 -53.25 20.71
N GLY A 549 -10.68 -53.03 21.92
CA GLY A 549 -10.46 -54.09 22.91
C GLY A 549 -11.76 -54.73 23.40
N LEU A 550 -12.87 -53.98 23.47
CA LEU A 550 -14.17 -54.53 23.81
C LEU A 550 -14.69 -55.56 22.80
N LYS A 551 -14.19 -55.55 21.56
CA LYS A 551 -14.54 -56.57 20.56
C LYS A 551 -13.81 -57.90 20.78
N THR A 552 -12.77 -57.91 21.61
CA THR A 552 -11.91 -59.08 21.84
C THR A 552 -12.13 -59.75 23.19
N THR A 553 -12.99 -59.19 24.05
CA THR A 553 -13.33 -59.75 25.37
C THR A 553 -14.83 -60.03 25.48
N ASN A 554 -15.16 -61.12 26.19
CA ASN A 554 -16.54 -61.45 26.58
C ASN A 554 -16.75 -61.31 28.11
N ASP A 555 -15.79 -60.75 28.83
CA ASP A 555 -15.87 -60.58 30.29
C ASP A 555 -16.88 -59.46 30.65
N PRO A 556 -17.99 -59.77 31.33
CA PRO A 556 -19.00 -58.78 31.70
C PRO A 556 -18.47 -57.70 32.66
N ALA A 557 -17.52 -58.02 33.53
CA ALA A 557 -16.94 -57.09 34.48
C ALA A 557 -16.04 -56.07 33.76
N VAL A 558 -15.21 -56.54 32.83
CA VAL A 558 -14.36 -55.67 31.98
C VAL A 558 -15.24 -54.80 31.09
N THR A 559 -16.31 -55.36 30.52
CA THR A 559 -17.27 -54.62 29.69
C THR A 559 -17.94 -53.50 30.49
N THR A 560 -18.36 -53.80 31.72
CA THR A 560 -19.00 -52.81 32.61
C THR A 560 -18.03 -51.70 33.00
N ALA A 561 -16.80 -52.05 33.40
CA ALA A 561 -15.77 -51.06 33.77
C ALA A 561 -15.36 -50.16 32.59
N ALA A 562 -15.23 -50.74 31.39
CA ALA A 562 -14.94 -49.99 30.19
C ALA A 562 -16.08 -49.03 29.83
N LYS A 563 -17.34 -49.47 29.94
CA LYS A 563 -18.50 -48.61 29.69
C LYS A 563 -18.56 -47.44 30.68
N ASP A 564 -18.38 -47.69 31.98
CA ASP A 564 -18.33 -46.63 33.00
C ASP A 564 -17.21 -45.62 32.72
N PHE A 565 -16.03 -46.08 32.29
CA PHE A 565 -14.94 -45.20 31.88
C PHE A 565 -15.30 -44.37 30.63
N LEU A 566 -15.85 -45.01 29.60
CA LEU A 566 -16.29 -44.35 28.36
C LEU A 566 -17.35 -43.29 28.63
N ASP A 567 -18.31 -43.57 29.51
CA ASP A 567 -19.35 -42.62 29.90
C ASP A 567 -18.73 -41.39 30.60
N LYS A 568 -17.79 -41.60 31.52
CA LYS A 568 -17.09 -40.52 32.24
C LYS A 568 -16.26 -39.63 31.33
N ILE A 569 -15.48 -40.20 30.40
CA ILE A 569 -14.70 -39.39 29.44
C ILE A 569 -15.60 -38.69 28.41
N THR A 570 -16.78 -39.26 28.10
CA THR A 570 -17.76 -38.65 27.19
C THR A 570 -18.40 -37.41 27.79
N VAL A 571 -18.68 -37.41 29.09
CA VAL A 571 -19.12 -36.18 29.80
C VAL A 571 -18.06 -35.09 29.67
N ILE A 572 -16.79 -35.42 29.92
CA ILE A 572 -15.68 -34.46 29.80
C ILE A 572 -15.56 -33.94 28.37
N GLU A 573 -15.60 -34.80 27.35
CA GLU A 573 -15.55 -34.36 25.95
C GLU A 573 -16.68 -33.39 25.62
N ASN A 574 -17.91 -33.69 26.06
CA ASN A 574 -19.09 -32.88 25.81
C ASN A 574 -19.08 -31.53 26.56
N ASP A 575 -18.27 -31.38 27.59
CA ASP A 575 -18.06 -30.09 28.27
C ASP A 575 -16.94 -29.26 27.61
N LEU A 576 -15.94 -29.94 27.05
CA LEU A 576 -14.85 -29.30 26.32
C LEU A 576 -15.27 -28.87 24.89
N TYR A 577 -15.98 -29.73 24.17
CA TYR A 577 -16.39 -29.56 22.77
C TYR A 577 -17.85 -30.01 22.52
N GLN A 578 -18.55 -29.30 21.63
CA GLN A 578 -19.91 -29.68 21.23
C GLN A 578 -19.88 -30.78 20.17
N THR A 579 -19.96 -32.04 20.62
CA THR A 579 -19.89 -33.24 19.77
C THR A 579 -21.08 -33.43 18.82
N LYS A 580 -22.19 -32.73 19.05
CA LYS A 580 -23.38 -32.78 18.18
C LYS A 580 -23.22 -31.97 16.89
N ASN A 581 -22.20 -31.12 16.80
CA ASN A 581 -21.98 -30.30 15.61
C ASN A 581 -21.53 -31.16 14.42
N GLN A 582 -22.24 -31.04 13.30
CA GLN A 582 -21.96 -31.63 12.00
C GLN A 582 -21.84 -30.58 10.89
N SER A 583 -22.41 -29.40 11.10
CA SER A 583 -22.40 -28.25 10.19
C SER A 583 -22.02 -26.96 10.92
N GLY A 584 -21.50 -25.99 10.16
CA GLY A 584 -21.11 -24.67 10.69
C GLY A 584 -22.23 -23.89 11.37
N GLN A 585 -23.50 -24.19 11.09
CA GLN A 585 -24.65 -23.52 11.72
C GLN A 585 -25.23 -24.25 12.95
N ASP A 586 -24.79 -25.48 13.25
CA ASP A 586 -25.26 -26.24 14.41
C ASP A 586 -25.03 -25.58 15.78
N PRO A 587 -24.03 -24.69 15.97
CA PRO A 587 -23.92 -23.89 17.18
C PRO A 587 -25.14 -23.00 17.49
N LEU A 588 -26.09 -22.84 16.56
CA LEU A 588 -27.40 -22.22 16.83
C LEU A 588 -28.39 -23.19 17.50
N ASN A 589 -28.25 -24.49 17.25
CA ASN A 589 -29.12 -25.55 17.77
C ASN A 589 -28.59 -26.13 19.09
N PHE A 590 -27.27 -26.12 19.29
CA PHE A 590 -26.62 -26.72 20.45
C PHE A 590 -25.72 -25.70 21.17
N PRO A 591 -25.81 -25.56 22.51
CA PRO A 591 -24.98 -24.63 23.26
C PRO A 591 -23.48 -24.83 23.00
N ILE A 592 -22.76 -23.75 22.78
CA ILE A 592 -21.31 -23.77 22.64
C ILE A 592 -20.62 -24.26 23.92
N LYS A 593 -19.44 -24.87 23.78
CA LYS A 593 -18.68 -25.48 24.86
C LYS A 593 -17.37 -24.74 25.13
N LEU A 594 -16.58 -25.23 26.08
CA LEU A 594 -15.46 -24.47 26.63
C LEU A 594 -14.44 -24.00 25.58
N ASN A 595 -14.06 -24.85 24.62
CA ASN A 595 -13.11 -24.45 23.58
C ASN A 595 -13.62 -23.28 22.71
N ASN A 596 -14.91 -23.31 22.36
CA ASN A 596 -15.57 -22.27 21.59
C ASN A 596 -15.71 -20.97 22.43
N ARG A 597 -15.96 -21.05 23.74
CA ARG A 597 -15.96 -19.88 24.63
C ARG A 597 -14.56 -19.24 24.74
N LEU A 598 -13.50 -20.05 24.82
CA LEU A 598 -12.11 -19.57 24.80
C LEU A 598 -11.77 -18.88 23.46
N SER A 599 -12.14 -19.49 22.33
CA SER A 599 -11.98 -18.86 21.01
C SER A 599 -12.73 -17.52 20.92
N SER A 600 -13.92 -17.43 21.51
CA SER A 600 -14.73 -16.20 21.53
C SER A 600 -14.04 -15.09 22.33
N LEU A 601 -13.52 -15.43 23.52
CA LEU A 601 -12.81 -14.47 24.37
C LEU A 601 -11.58 -13.92 23.65
N ARG A 602 -10.80 -14.78 23.00
CA ARG A 602 -9.64 -14.35 22.23
C ARG A 602 -10.05 -13.41 21.09
N ARG A 603 -11.06 -13.77 20.30
CA ARG A 603 -11.59 -12.88 19.25
C ARG A 603 -12.00 -11.53 19.83
N SER A 604 -12.64 -11.52 21.00
CA SER A 604 -13.09 -10.29 21.66
C SER A 604 -11.93 -9.36 22.01
N ILE A 605 -10.82 -9.88 22.56
CA ILE A 605 -9.68 -9.03 22.94
C ILE A 605 -8.80 -8.62 21.76
N GLU A 606 -8.87 -9.37 20.65
CA GLU A 606 -8.16 -9.04 19.40
C GLU A 606 -9.02 -8.23 18.42
N THR A 607 -10.23 -7.83 18.81
CA THR A 607 -11.07 -6.93 18.01
C THR A 607 -10.65 -5.49 18.29
N GLY A 608 -9.82 -4.94 17.40
CA GLY A 608 -9.22 -3.62 17.54
C GLY A 608 -7.91 -3.64 18.34
N ASP A 609 -7.09 -2.62 18.15
CA ASP A 609 -5.83 -2.45 18.87
C ASP A 609 -6.06 -1.55 20.09
N ALA A 610 -6.20 -2.18 21.26
CA ALA A 610 -6.38 -1.53 22.55
C ALA A 610 -5.95 -2.46 23.69
N LYS A 611 -5.88 -1.91 24.91
CA LYS A 611 -5.68 -2.69 26.14
C LYS A 611 -6.87 -3.65 26.37
N PRO A 612 -6.68 -4.88 26.89
CA PRO A 612 -7.79 -5.75 27.24
C PRO A 612 -8.68 -5.13 28.31
N THR A 613 -9.99 -5.37 28.21
CA THR A 613 -10.94 -4.89 29.21
C THR A 613 -10.81 -5.68 30.51
N ASP A 614 -11.16 -5.05 31.65
CA ASP A 614 -11.20 -5.76 32.95
C ASP A 614 -12.10 -7.00 32.91
N GLY A 615 -13.20 -6.92 32.16
CA GLY A 615 -14.10 -8.06 31.94
C GLY A 615 -13.43 -9.24 31.21
N ALA A 616 -12.49 -8.97 30.29
CA ALA A 616 -11.75 -10.04 29.63
C ALA A 616 -10.90 -10.85 30.61
N TYR A 617 -10.30 -10.20 31.61
CA TYR A 617 -9.54 -10.87 32.66
C TYR A 617 -10.42 -11.73 33.57
N VAL A 618 -11.61 -11.23 33.93
CA VAL A 618 -12.61 -11.99 34.70
C VAL A 618 -13.00 -13.25 33.95
N VAL A 619 -13.43 -13.13 32.69
CA VAL A 619 -13.84 -14.27 31.88
C VAL A 619 -12.69 -15.24 31.64
N PHE A 620 -11.46 -14.74 31.40
CA PHE A 620 -10.29 -15.61 31.27
C PHE A 620 -10.06 -16.47 32.51
N LYS A 621 -10.19 -15.87 33.70
CA LYS A 621 -10.04 -16.58 34.98
C LYS A 621 -11.11 -17.65 35.17
N GLU A 622 -12.37 -17.33 34.86
CA GLU A 622 -13.50 -18.27 34.94
C GLU A 622 -13.32 -19.48 34.01
N LEU A 623 -13.07 -19.22 32.72
CA LEU A 623 -12.91 -20.28 31.72
C LEU A 623 -11.64 -21.11 31.97
N SER A 624 -10.57 -20.50 32.47
CA SER A 624 -9.36 -21.21 32.85
C SER A 624 -9.59 -22.15 34.02
N ALA A 625 -10.30 -21.70 35.06
CA ALA A 625 -10.63 -22.53 36.22
C ALA A 625 -11.57 -23.69 35.84
N GLU A 626 -12.54 -23.43 34.96
CA GLU A 626 -13.41 -24.47 34.40
C GLU A 626 -12.60 -25.54 33.67
N LEU A 627 -11.67 -25.13 32.78
CA LEU A 627 -10.80 -26.04 32.05
C LEU A 627 -9.94 -26.89 32.99
N ASP A 628 -9.29 -26.24 33.96
CA ASP A 628 -8.41 -26.93 34.91
C ASP A 628 -9.18 -27.98 35.71
N GLY A 629 -10.45 -27.73 36.02
CA GLY A 629 -11.37 -28.71 36.60
C GLY A 629 -11.61 -29.93 35.69
N HIS A 630 -11.90 -29.71 34.41
CA HIS A 630 -12.10 -30.80 33.44
C HIS A 630 -10.82 -31.61 33.20
N LEU A 631 -9.67 -30.93 33.06
CA LEU A 631 -8.37 -31.58 32.87
C LEU A 631 -7.96 -32.39 34.10
N THR A 632 -8.24 -31.91 35.30
CA THR A 632 -8.00 -32.67 36.54
C THR A 632 -8.84 -33.94 36.57
N LYS A 633 -10.14 -33.86 36.27
CA LYS A 633 -11.02 -35.04 36.19
C LYS A 633 -10.50 -36.04 35.15
N LEU A 634 -10.09 -35.54 33.98
CA LEU A 634 -9.54 -36.38 32.92
C LEU A 634 -8.25 -37.07 33.37
N ASN A 635 -7.31 -36.34 33.97
CA ASN A 635 -6.05 -36.89 34.44
C ASN A 635 -6.24 -37.94 35.54
N THR A 636 -7.20 -37.76 36.45
CA THR A 636 -7.56 -38.77 37.46
C THR A 636 -8.04 -40.07 36.81
N LEU A 637 -8.88 -39.99 35.77
CA LEU A 637 -9.33 -41.17 35.04
C LEU A 637 -8.17 -41.84 34.28
N MET A 638 -7.35 -41.04 33.59
CA MET A 638 -6.23 -41.52 32.78
C MET A 638 -5.12 -42.18 33.62
N ASN A 639 -4.87 -41.69 34.83
CA ASN A 639 -3.81 -42.22 35.69
C ASN A 639 -4.32 -43.30 36.66
N GLY A 640 -5.62 -43.32 36.96
CA GLY A 640 -6.22 -44.28 37.90
C GLY A 640 -6.89 -45.46 37.20
N ALA A 641 -7.94 -45.20 36.43
CA ALA A 641 -8.80 -46.25 35.88
C ALA A 641 -8.28 -46.86 34.56
N LEU A 642 -7.64 -46.05 33.72
CA LEU A 642 -7.16 -46.50 32.40
C LEU A 642 -6.08 -47.61 32.46
N PRO A 643 -5.07 -47.58 33.36
CA PRO A 643 -4.06 -48.64 33.41
C PRO A 643 -4.66 -50.03 33.66
N ASN A 644 -5.64 -50.13 34.57
CA ASN A 644 -6.34 -51.39 34.86
C ASN A 644 -7.15 -51.87 33.64
N LEU A 645 -7.78 -50.95 32.91
CA LEU A 645 -8.49 -51.29 31.68
C LEU A 645 -7.54 -51.74 30.57
N ASN A 646 -6.38 -51.08 30.41
CA ASN A 646 -5.38 -51.49 29.43
C ASN A 646 -4.88 -52.92 29.70
N GLN A 647 -4.63 -53.25 30.97
CA GLN A 647 -4.23 -54.60 31.36
C GLN A 647 -5.32 -55.63 31.07
N SER A 648 -6.57 -55.35 31.47
CA SER A 648 -7.70 -56.26 31.26
C SER A 648 -8.08 -56.46 29.79
N LEU A 649 -7.80 -55.48 28.94
CA LEU A 649 -8.08 -55.51 27.50
C LEU A 649 -6.86 -55.88 26.64
N SER A 650 -5.70 -56.16 27.26
CA SER A 650 -4.43 -56.40 26.56
C SER A 650 -4.06 -55.30 25.54
N LEU A 651 -4.34 -54.04 25.90
CA LEU A 651 -4.05 -52.88 25.05
C LEU A 651 -2.61 -52.40 25.29
N ASP A 652 -1.89 -52.07 24.22
CA ASP A 652 -0.57 -51.44 24.33
C ASP A 652 -0.63 -50.11 25.09
N ASP A 653 0.37 -49.90 25.96
CA ASP A 653 0.42 -48.82 26.94
C ASP A 653 0.31 -47.44 26.26
N VAL A 654 -0.72 -46.67 26.62
CA VAL A 654 -1.01 -45.34 26.03
C VAL A 654 -0.36 -44.26 26.88
N LYS A 655 0.97 -44.09 26.76
CA LYS A 655 1.71 -43.02 27.44
C LYS A 655 2.23 -41.91 26.51
N LYS A 656 1.73 -41.78 25.27
CA LYS A 656 2.09 -40.68 24.38
C LYS A 656 0.85 -39.97 23.86
#